data_AF-A0A812PPG1-F1
#
_entry.id   AF-A0A812PPG1-F1
#
_cell.length_a   1.000
_cell.length_b   1.000
_cell.length_c   1.000
_cell.angle_alpha   90.00
_cell.angle_beta   90.00
_cell.angle_gamma   90.00
#
_symmetry.space_group_name_H-M   'P 1'
#
loop_
_entity.id
_entity.type
_entity.pdbx_description
1 polymer ?
#
loop_
_entity_poly.entity_id
_entity_poly.type
_entity_poly.pdbx_seq_one_letter_code
_entity_poly.pdbx_strand_id
1 'polypeptide(L)'
;MNHNGPTCCESGSICTFGNDYYSQCLPGSSPSPSPSPTPSPTPSPTPSPTPSPTPSPTPSPSPSPSPAPGVNPFEGHPWYVNPSYRDLLSTSINLTGSSSVVRSTLESMQNVPSAFWIDVKSKIYKGQGHPDHSTVEGILEDAASCSPPSLVVLIVYDLPNRDCFALASNGEICCHYGEDVGRTKCDMSTSGPNTGFYREVVGANCADGLSEYKQTYIDPFAEVVGRFADRVPVVLVIEPDSLPNLVTNMKDKRPDNFRGCHDETKVAYEEGIRYAVEKLSATGAALYLDAGHGGWLGWANSNDDQTGKFANIIANMQIADKLRGFATNVANYQPLGNIVCSEPGKCKGQLSNDPCCADDPCNLQKDWNWAHNELNYMDVLDYKMRAAIPGFAPSYIIDTGRNGKPNTRSDCGNWCNARGAGIGHVPTTATPDARIDAYFWLKTPGESDGCTEFLPDGSACPRFDEMCASVDSLGSQGGEPRAPEAGLWYHYQIVQLAENAQMGDASAFSTPGSCGSVLGSPQVTILTDASVRKTGLAARLGHASNPSRLNQGVTMLALNTRQARMLLITDNSTEEFEGKDGGVGRACRGGSTSDNAPSNYEVHSAATLDECKAICMSVEGCKGIEYSTGRCEVWTREGGIQATVELAGFSCYTYGEMTVDDAFSPADGGVNRACRGGSKSDNSPNHYEVHAASSLDECKAICITYANCKGVEYSPGRCEVWTRLGGIQATIELVGFSCYIYEGMAVQGEFSAVDGGVGRACRGGSTTDNAPSNYAVHSAASLDECKAICMSVEGCKGIEYSTGRCEVWTREGGIQATVELAGFSCHAYHPNPTTLEKCVDLSDVQMSAALSISQITLSAPRHSSCSSFGMALSCRHVHYAASAKNDLQAVLYNDQSGKPQLLLLDGTSVVMTKTLATSSLEVRGLDFDPAGDYLVVLLSGGSAYDSPSVFKKFSLPGLQEMWSAEIRDSQVGLERWTPDAAQSLAVSSGRYIQHSAGECRSGWCSGHQGGMTVVIDADGQQRSYSGDAWASHSCKQMAAYSVVSDTFLLGTAGDAYPDALVFATFKDDALSQTASFQSWGDGAGSQGISSGAIKADLLGGFGAVWTYGTKGGHDKLYFATFSANGSFVTDPRPLFADAGSEIEAT
;
A
#
# COMPACT_ATOMS: atom_id res chain seq x y z
N MET A 1 25.82 24.72 25.67
CA MET A 1 26.21 26.06 26.17
C MET A 1 25.61 27.09 25.25
N ASN A 2 24.74 27.98 25.74
CA ASN A 2 24.08 29.01 24.93
C ASN A 2 24.98 30.25 24.83
N HIS A 3 25.45 30.59 23.62
CA HIS A 3 26.25 31.80 23.38
C HIS A 3 25.36 32.93 22.82
N ASN A 4 25.41 34.11 23.46
CA ASN A 4 24.65 35.32 23.08
C ASN A 4 25.57 36.50 22.69
N GLY A 5 26.77 36.22 22.14
CA GLY A 5 27.72 37.25 21.69
C GLY A 5 27.66 37.53 20.19
N PRO A 6 28.17 38.69 19.72
CA PRO A 6 28.23 39.05 18.31
C PRO A 6 29.13 38.09 17.52
N THR A 7 28.69 37.71 16.31
CA THR A 7 29.34 36.70 15.46
C THR A 7 30.51 37.24 14.63
N CYS A 8 30.89 38.51 14.78
CA CYS A 8 31.93 39.18 14.00
C CYS A 8 32.87 40.01 14.89
N CYS A 9 34.18 40.05 14.58
CA CYS A 9 35.15 40.86 15.32
C CYS A 9 35.09 42.34 14.92
N GLU A 10 35.23 43.22 15.91
CA GLU A 10 35.32 44.67 15.65
C GLU A 10 36.62 45.06 14.93
N SER A 11 36.55 46.14 14.14
CA SER A 11 37.65 46.62 13.30
C SER A 11 38.94 46.84 14.09
N GLY A 12 40.02 46.16 13.69
CA GLY A 12 41.33 46.17 14.37
C GLY A 12 41.64 44.90 15.18
N SER A 13 40.65 44.02 15.36
CA SER A 13 40.84 42.67 15.89
C SER A 13 40.62 41.62 14.81
N ILE A 14 41.34 40.51 14.87
CA ILE A 14 41.23 39.40 13.91
C ILE A 14 40.70 38.17 14.67
N CYS A 15 39.73 37.49 14.06
CA CYS A 15 39.19 36.25 14.61
C CYS A 15 40.29 35.19 14.61
N THR A 16 40.63 34.68 15.79
CA THR A 16 41.61 33.60 15.95
C THR A 16 40.86 32.35 16.37
N PHE A 17 40.86 31.36 15.49
CA PHE A 17 40.19 30.09 15.70
C PHE A 17 40.98 29.21 16.68
N GLY A 18 40.32 28.71 17.72
CA GLY A 18 40.91 27.81 18.71
C GLY A 18 40.49 26.36 18.48
N ASN A 19 39.18 26.12 18.41
CA ASN A 19 38.56 24.86 18.01
C ASN A 19 37.07 25.08 17.70
N ASP A 20 36.37 24.01 17.33
CA ASP A 20 34.98 24.02 16.88
C ASP A 20 33.98 24.62 17.89
N TYR A 21 34.37 24.71 19.18
CA TYR A 21 33.52 25.27 20.24
C TYR A 21 34.02 26.61 20.79
N TYR A 22 35.22 27.07 20.40
CA TYR A 22 35.84 28.28 20.94
C TYR A 22 36.66 29.04 19.89
N SER A 23 36.24 30.27 19.61
CA SER A 23 36.96 31.26 18.80
C SER A 23 36.93 32.60 19.51
N GLN A 24 38.02 33.38 19.42
CA GLN A 24 38.10 34.68 20.08
C GLN A 24 38.75 35.74 19.18
N CYS A 25 38.32 36.99 19.33
CA CYS A 25 38.91 38.13 18.61
C CYS A 25 40.17 38.61 19.35
N LEU A 26 41.32 38.64 18.65
CA LEU A 26 42.58 39.12 19.21
C LEU A 26 43.09 40.36 18.44
N PRO A 27 43.73 41.35 19.12
CA PRO A 27 44.31 42.51 18.44
C PRO A 27 45.45 42.11 17.48
N GLY A 28 45.38 42.53 16.22
CA GLY A 28 46.41 42.19 15.22
C GLY A 28 47.72 42.93 15.48
N SER A 29 48.82 42.22 15.73
CA SER A 29 50.14 42.81 15.92
C SER A 29 50.81 43.18 14.57
N SER A 30 51.18 44.45 14.44
CA SER A 30 52.01 44.99 13.36
C SER A 30 53.50 44.68 13.59
N PRO A 31 54.28 44.25 12.57
CA PRO A 31 55.73 44.33 12.60
C PRO A 31 56.26 45.58 11.86
N SER A 32 57.17 46.31 12.53
CA SER A 32 58.01 47.42 12.04
C SER A 32 59.50 47.03 12.21
N PRO A 33 60.53 47.74 11.66
CA PRO A 33 61.39 47.28 10.56
C PRO A 33 62.89 47.12 10.93
N SER A 34 63.72 46.50 10.07
CA SER A 34 65.21 46.65 10.06
C SER A 34 65.85 46.00 8.80
N PRO A 35 67.10 46.33 8.37
CA PRO A 35 67.46 47.44 7.48
C PRO A 35 68.09 46.99 6.13
N SER A 36 68.18 47.93 5.17
CA SER A 36 68.71 47.79 3.79
C SER A 36 70.17 48.27 3.63
N PRO A 37 70.95 47.72 2.68
CA PRO A 37 71.60 48.55 1.64
C PRO A 37 71.54 47.94 0.20
N THR A 38 70.90 48.61 -0.78
CA THR A 38 71.43 49.47 -1.90
C THR A 38 71.90 48.70 -3.18
N PRO A 39 71.88 49.27 -4.43
CA PRO A 39 70.90 48.91 -5.47
C PRO A 39 71.47 48.71 -6.92
N SER A 40 70.54 48.49 -7.88
CA SER A 40 70.54 48.87 -9.31
C SER A 40 71.10 47.86 -10.35
N PRO A 41 70.57 47.74 -11.60
CA PRO A 41 69.61 48.62 -12.29
C PRO A 41 68.35 47.96 -12.89
N THR A 42 67.37 48.82 -13.18
CA THR A 42 66.09 48.57 -13.84
C THR A 42 66.22 48.38 -15.36
N PRO A 43 65.51 47.42 -15.94
CA PRO A 43 64.95 47.56 -17.29
C PRO A 43 63.41 47.46 -17.34
N SER A 44 62.86 48.30 -18.22
CA SER A 44 61.54 48.41 -18.89
C SER A 44 60.37 47.44 -18.56
N PRO A 45 59.11 47.93 -18.61
CA PRO A 45 57.92 47.13 -18.30
C PRO A 45 57.69 46.05 -19.35
N THR A 46 57.61 44.80 -18.89
CA THR A 46 57.11 43.67 -19.69
C THR A 46 55.64 43.47 -19.34
N PRO A 47 54.72 43.36 -20.33
CA PRO A 47 53.29 43.30 -20.11
C PRO A 47 52.89 42.10 -19.24
N SER A 48 51.86 42.31 -18.43
CA SER A 48 51.18 41.30 -17.61
C SER A 48 50.91 40.04 -18.43
N PRO A 49 51.29 38.84 -17.97
CA PRO A 49 50.84 37.60 -18.60
C PRO A 49 49.31 37.57 -18.51
N THR A 50 48.69 37.52 -19.67
CA THR A 50 47.27 37.25 -19.86
C THR A 50 46.89 35.98 -19.11
N PRO A 51 45.71 35.93 -18.44
CA PRO A 51 45.23 34.75 -17.75
C PRO A 51 45.35 33.50 -18.62
N SER A 52 45.86 32.41 -18.04
CA SER A 52 45.82 31.08 -18.66
C SER A 52 44.37 30.77 -19.04
N PRO A 53 44.09 30.31 -20.28
CA PRO A 53 42.73 30.07 -20.74
C PRO A 53 42.06 29.06 -19.82
N THR A 54 40.90 29.44 -19.32
CA THR A 54 39.90 28.51 -18.79
C THR A 54 39.78 27.34 -19.76
N PRO A 55 39.82 26.08 -19.30
CA PRO A 55 39.59 24.95 -20.19
C PRO A 55 38.31 25.22 -20.98
N SER A 56 38.45 25.22 -22.31
CA SER A 56 37.34 25.36 -23.23
C SER A 56 36.29 24.31 -22.87
N PRO A 57 34.98 24.64 -22.85
CA PRO A 57 33.96 23.65 -22.57
C PRO A 57 34.20 22.45 -23.48
N THR A 58 34.34 21.27 -22.86
CA THR A 58 34.28 20.01 -23.61
C THR A 58 33.06 20.11 -24.52
N PRO A 59 33.19 19.93 -25.84
CA PRO A 59 32.05 19.98 -26.73
C PRO A 59 30.99 19.04 -26.17
N SER A 60 29.81 19.60 -25.91
CA SER A 60 28.61 18.83 -25.60
C SER A 60 28.53 17.66 -26.58
N PRO A 61 28.26 16.43 -26.12
CA PRO A 61 28.11 15.30 -27.02
C PRO A 61 27.18 15.72 -28.15
N SER A 62 27.66 15.58 -29.39
CA SER A 62 26.82 15.76 -30.56
C SER A 62 25.58 14.90 -30.35
N PRO A 63 24.36 15.45 -30.49
CA PRO A 63 23.14 14.69 -30.28
C PRO A 63 23.23 13.40 -31.09
N SER A 64 23.03 12.27 -30.42
CA SER A 64 22.74 11.02 -31.10
C SER A 64 21.60 11.30 -32.09
N PRO A 65 21.67 10.84 -33.35
CA PRO A 65 20.60 11.10 -34.30
C PRO A 65 19.28 10.66 -33.69
N SER A 66 18.34 11.60 -33.59
CA SER A 66 16.92 11.31 -33.35
C SER A 66 16.50 10.15 -34.27
N PRO A 67 15.63 9.22 -33.82
CA PRO A 67 15.17 8.11 -34.65
C PRO A 67 14.83 8.63 -36.05
N ALA A 68 15.34 7.95 -37.07
CA ALA A 68 15.12 8.37 -38.45
C ALA A 68 13.61 8.64 -38.65
N PRO A 69 13.22 9.75 -39.30
CA PRO A 69 11.82 10.07 -39.54
C PRO A 69 11.10 8.84 -40.10
N GLY A 70 10.13 8.31 -39.36
CA GLY A 70 9.32 7.16 -39.74
C GLY A 70 9.54 5.84 -38.99
N VAL A 71 10.52 5.72 -38.08
CA VAL A 71 10.63 4.52 -37.21
C VAL A 71 9.72 4.68 -35.98
N ASN A 72 8.87 3.70 -35.69
CA ASN A 72 8.02 3.67 -34.50
C ASN A 72 8.88 3.54 -33.24
N PRO A 73 8.87 4.51 -32.30
CA PRO A 73 9.71 4.46 -31.10
C PRO A 73 9.36 3.27 -30.20
N PHE A 74 8.13 2.78 -30.25
CA PHE A 74 7.63 1.67 -29.44
C PHE A 74 8.08 0.29 -29.95
N GLU A 75 8.53 0.18 -31.19
CA GLU A 75 8.99 -1.09 -31.76
C GLU A 75 10.43 -1.43 -31.35
N GLY A 76 10.68 -2.70 -31.06
CA GLY A 76 12.04 -3.24 -30.91
C GLY A 76 12.73 -2.91 -29.58
N HIS A 77 12.00 -2.34 -28.62
CA HIS A 77 12.50 -2.02 -27.28
C HIS A 77 11.65 -2.69 -26.20
N PRO A 78 12.23 -3.09 -25.05
CA PRO A 78 11.43 -3.43 -23.89
C PRO A 78 10.73 -2.19 -23.34
N TRP A 79 9.52 -2.30 -22.80
CA TRP A 79 8.79 -1.15 -22.26
C TRP A 79 8.84 -1.12 -20.75
N TYR A 80 9.18 0.04 -20.19
CA TYR A 80 9.43 0.19 -18.76
C TYR A 80 8.19 -0.10 -17.91
N VAL A 81 8.35 -1.00 -16.93
CA VAL A 81 7.33 -1.35 -15.94
C VAL A 81 7.73 -0.70 -14.61
N ASN A 82 6.98 0.31 -14.17
CA ASN A 82 7.31 1.06 -12.96
C ASN A 82 7.13 0.19 -11.69
N PRO A 83 8.21 -0.05 -10.90
CA PRO A 83 8.12 -0.80 -9.64
C PRO A 83 7.12 -0.21 -8.64
N SER A 84 7.04 1.13 -8.53
CA SER A 84 6.09 1.78 -7.62
C SER A 84 4.64 1.51 -7.99
N TYR A 85 4.33 1.38 -9.28
CA TYR A 85 2.97 1.00 -9.70
C TYR A 85 2.66 -0.45 -9.35
N ARG A 86 3.61 -1.37 -9.55
CA ARG A 86 3.49 -2.76 -9.11
C ARG A 86 3.25 -2.88 -7.60
N ASP A 87 3.93 -2.07 -6.80
CA ASP A 87 3.77 -2.06 -5.35
C ASP A 87 2.36 -1.57 -4.95
N LEU A 88 1.85 -0.53 -5.62
CA LEU A 88 0.46 -0.07 -5.44
C LEU A 88 -0.56 -1.15 -5.82
N LEU A 89 -0.36 -1.86 -6.92
CA LEU A 89 -1.19 -3.02 -7.30
C LEU A 89 -1.15 -4.11 -6.22
N SER A 90 0.04 -4.38 -5.65
CA SER A 90 0.22 -5.36 -4.56
C SER A 90 -0.63 -5.04 -3.34
N THR A 91 -0.78 -3.75 -2.99
CA THR A 91 -1.68 -3.33 -1.90
C THR A 91 -3.12 -3.76 -2.17
N SER A 92 -3.60 -3.61 -3.41
CA SER A 92 -4.97 -3.97 -3.78
C SER A 92 -5.14 -5.48 -3.90
N ILE A 93 -4.14 -6.18 -4.42
CA ILE A 93 -4.08 -7.65 -4.47
C ILE A 93 -4.26 -8.23 -3.07
N ASN A 94 -3.55 -7.70 -2.08
CA ASN A 94 -3.60 -8.18 -0.68
C ASN A 94 -4.96 -7.93 -0.01
N LEU A 95 -5.70 -6.91 -0.44
CA LEU A 95 -7.06 -6.63 0.03
C LEU A 95 -8.14 -7.45 -0.69
N THR A 96 -7.79 -8.06 -1.84
CA THR A 96 -8.70 -8.89 -2.64
C THR A 96 -8.58 -10.37 -2.32
N GLY A 97 -9.70 -11.06 -2.15
CA GLY A 97 -9.73 -12.48 -1.78
C GLY A 97 -9.02 -13.39 -2.79
N SER A 98 -8.41 -14.47 -2.28
CA SER A 98 -7.46 -15.37 -2.97
C SER A 98 -8.00 -16.15 -4.18
N SER A 99 -9.28 -16.01 -4.56
CA SER A 99 -9.94 -16.77 -5.64
C SER A 99 -10.81 -15.90 -6.56
N SER A 100 -10.56 -14.59 -6.65
CA SER A 100 -11.36 -13.67 -7.48
C SER A 100 -10.71 -13.39 -8.84
N VAL A 101 -11.53 -13.22 -9.89
CA VAL A 101 -11.10 -12.74 -11.23
C VAL A 101 -10.45 -11.36 -11.13
N VAL A 102 -10.88 -10.55 -10.17
CA VAL A 102 -10.26 -9.25 -9.84
C VAL A 102 -8.80 -9.47 -9.45
N ARG A 103 -8.52 -10.36 -8.50
CA ARG A 103 -7.15 -10.64 -8.05
C ARG A 103 -6.25 -11.10 -9.20
N SER A 104 -6.68 -12.07 -10.00
CA SER A 104 -5.89 -12.55 -11.14
C SER A 104 -5.62 -11.46 -12.18
N THR A 105 -6.60 -10.56 -12.38
CA THR A 105 -6.44 -9.41 -13.27
C THR A 105 -5.39 -8.46 -12.71
N LEU A 106 -5.49 -8.08 -11.43
CA LEU A 106 -4.50 -7.21 -10.78
C LEU A 106 -3.09 -7.81 -10.78
N GLU A 107 -2.96 -9.11 -10.53
CA GLU A 107 -1.67 -9.84 -10.62
C GLU A 107 -1.11 -9.76 -12.06
N SER A 108 -1.95 -9.93 -13.09
CA SER A 108 -1.50 -9.80 -14.48
C SER A 108 -1.06 -8.37 -14.85
N MET A 109 -1.64 -7.35 -14.20
CA MET A 109 -1.30 -5.94 -14.44
C MET A 109 0.08 -5.56 -13.89
N GLN A 110 0.62 -6.32 -12.93
CA GLN A 110 1.91 -6.02 -12.28
C GLN A 110 3.11 -5.98 -13.25
N ASN A 111 2.98 -6.55 -14.43
CA ASN A 111 4.00 -6.58 -15.47
C ASN A 111 3.66 -5.69 -16.68
N VAL A 112 2.57 -4.92 -16.61
CA VAL A 112 2.11 -4.10 -17.73
C VAL A 112 2.69 -2.68 -17.61
N PRO A 113 3.33 -2.15 -18.66
CA PRO A 113 3.91 -0.81 -18.61
C PRO A 113 2.82 0.27 -18.56
N SER A 114 3.03 1.31 -17.77
CA SER A 114 2.19 2.50 -17.71
C SER A 114 3.06 3.75 -17.70
N ALA A 115 2.49 4.87 -18.16
CA ALA A 115 3.24 6.12 -18.20
C ALA A 115 3.36 6.70 -16.79
N PHE A 116 4.43 7.45 -16.55
CA PHE A 116 4.60 8.18 -15.29
C PHE A 116 4.25 9.66 -15.47
N TRP A 117 3.48 10.22 -14.53
CA TRP A 117 3.00 11.60 -14.59
C TRP A 117 3.88 12.55 -13.77
N ILE A 118 4.39 13.60 -14.42
CA ILE A 118 5.17 14.66 -13.79
C ILE A 118 4.27 15.88 -13.62
N ASP A 119 3.31 15.75 -12.72
CA ASP A 119 2.30 16.76 -12.43
C ASP A 119 2.74 17.82 -11.41
N VAL A 120 4.00 17.74 -10.95
CA VAL A 120 4.70 18.72 -10.09
C VAL A 120 6.22 18.66 -10.35
N LYS A 121 6.92 19.78 -10.16
CA LYS A 121 8.39 19.95 -10.28
C LYS A 121 9.18 18.98 -9.40
N SER A 122 8.67 18.67 -8.21
CA SER A 122 9.35 17.78 -7.25
C SER A 122 9.54 16.34 -7.75
N LYS A 123 8.82 15.93 -8.81
CA LYS A 123 9.00 14.61 -9.45
C LYS A 123 10.15 14.57 -10.46
N ILE A 124 10.88 15.66 -10.69
CA ILE A 124 11.96 15.68 -11.70
C ILE A 124 13.23 15.00 -11.18
N TYR A 125 13.72 15.41 -10.01
CA TYR A 125 14.97 14.92 -9.42
C TYR A 125 14.73 13.98 -8.24
N LYS A 126 15.68 13.09 -7.99
CA LYS A 126 15.70 12.29 -6.76
C LYS A 126 15.86 13.16 -5.50
N GLY A 127 15.41 12.62 -4.37
CA GLY A 127 15.59 13.27 -3.06
C GLY A 127 14.72 14.51 -2.83
N GLN A 128 13.74 14.79 -3.70
CA GLN A 128 12.81 15.92 -3.58
C GLN A 128 11.47 15.54 -2.95
N GLY A 129 11.48 14.57 -2.02
CA GLY A 129 10.29 14.16 -1.26
C GLY A 129 9.46 13.05 -1.91
N HIS A 130 9.92 12.50 -3.04
CA HIS A 130 9.34 11.30 -3.67
C HIS A 130 10.33 10.13 -3.60
N PRO A 131 9.85 8.87 -3.50
CA PRO A 131 10.67 7.70 -3.74
C PRO A 131 11.36 7.75 -5.11
N ASP A 132 12.54 7.14 -5.26
CA ASP A 132 13.33 7.25 -6.48
C ASP A 132 12.55 6.81 -7.75
N HIS A 133 11.81 5.69 -7.69
CA HIS A 133 10.96 5.20 -8.80
C HIS A 133 9.67 6.01 -9.02
N SER A 134 9.49 7.10 -8.25
CA SER A 134 8.47 8.14 -8.43
C SER A 134 9.11 9.47 -8.84
N THR A 135 10.29 9.43 -9.47
CA THR A 135 10.96 10.61 -10.05
C THR A 135 11.48 10.31 -11.45
N VAL A 136 11.58 11.32 -12.32
CA VAL A 136 12.10 11.17 -13.68
C VAL A 136 13.53 10.64 -13.66
N GLU A 137 14.39 11.24 -12.84
CA GLU A 137 15.78 10.82 -12.70
C GLU A 137 15.91 9.36 -12.25
N GLY A 138 15.19 8.95 -11.19
CA GLY A 138 15.26 7.57 -10.70
C GLY A 138 14.66 6.55 -11.67
N ILE A 139 13.56 6.89 -12.35
CA ILE A 139 12.95 6.03 -13.38
C ILE A 139 13.91 5.83 -14.56
N LEU A 140 14.56 6.90 -15.05
CA LEU A 140 15.49 6.79 -16.18
C LEU A 140 16.78 6.06 -15.80
N GLU A 141 17.25 6.18 -14.56
CA GLU A 141 18.36 5.36 -14.06
C GLU A 141 18.01 3.87 -14.02
N ASP A 142 16.85 3.53 -13.48
CA ASP A 142 16.35 2.15 -13.41
C ASP A 142 16.17 1.57 -14.81
N ALA A 143 15.51 2.31 -15.71
CA ALA A 143 15.35 1.93 -17.12
C ALA A 143 16.67 1.80 -17.88
N ALA A 144 17.70 2.59 -17.54
CA ALA A 144 19.03 2.48 -18.13
C ALA A 144 19.83 1.30 -17.60
N SER A 145 19.53 0.81 -16.39
CA SER A 145 20.17 -0.36 -15.80
C SER A 145 19.79 -1.67 -16.50
N CYS A 146 18.71 -1.60 -17.29
CA CYS A 146 18.18 -2.70 -18.07
C CYS A 146 19.03 -3.12 -19.26
N SER A 147 18.97 -4.41 -19.60
CA SER A 147 19.68 -4.98 -20.74
C SER A 147 18.73 -5.83 -21.61
N PRO A 148 18.27 -5.32 -22.76
CA PRO A 148 18.50 -3.95 -23.26
C PRO A 148 17.74 -2.88 -22.46
N PRO A 149 18.14 -1.59 -22.52
CA PRO A 149 17.45 -0.49 -21.85
C PRO A 149 15.97 -0.39 -22.23
N SER A 150 15.12 -0.12 -21.25
CA SER A 150 13.67 -0.04 -21.44
C SER A 150 13.23 1.33 -21.95
N LEU A 151 12.31 1.36 -22.91
CA LEU A 151 11.60 2.57 -23.33
C LEU A 151 10.73 3.09 -22.18
N VAL A 152 10.86 4.39 -21.88
CA VAL A 152 10.07 5.06 -20.85
C VAL A 152 9.07 6.02 -21.49
N VAL A 153 7.82 5.97 -21.03
CA VAL A 153 6.77 6.94 -21.41
C VAL A 153 6.50 7.87 -20.23
N LEU A 154 6.65 9.17 -20.44
CA LEU A 154 6.43 10.20 -19.42
C LEU A 154 5.36 11.20 -19.88
N ILE A 155 4.56 11.70 -18.93
CA ILE A 155 3.57 12.76 -19.16
C ILE A 155 4.11 14.07 -18.59
N VAL A 156 4.34 15.04 -19.47
CA VAL A 156 4.73 16.42 -19.14
C VAL A 156 3.44 17.21 -18.88
N TYR A 157 3.24 17.72 -17.67
CA TYR A 157 1.92 18.21 -17.25
C TYR A 157 1.98 19.21 -16.08
N ASP A 158 2.58 20.38 -16.29
CA ASP A 158 2.63 21.42 -15.23
C ASP A 158 2.55 22.85 -15.78
N LEU A 159 1.81 23.04 -16.88
CA LEU A 159 1.57 24.38 -17.45
C LEU A 159 1.05 25.38 -16.40
N PRO A 160 1.37 26.68 -16.54
CA PRO A 160 0.73 27.71 -15.76
C PRO A 160 -0.79 27.69 -15.94
N ASN A 161 -1.53 27.79 -14.84
CA ASN A 161 -3.00 27.67 -14.84
C ASN A 161 -3.49 26.36 -15.51
N ARG A 162 -2.83 25.24 -15.19
CA ARG A 162 -3.17 23.90 -15.70
C ARG A 162 -4.63 23.54 -15.49
N ASP A 163 -5.23 22.83 -16.44
CA ASP A 163 -6.61 22.33 -16.36
C ASP A 163 -7.61 23.47 -16.16
N CYS A 164 -7.53 24.50 -17.01
CA CYS A 164 -8.25 25.76 -16.82
C CYS A 164 -9.77 25.66 -16.78
N PHE A 165 -10.35 24.48 -17.01
CA PHE A 165 -11.79 24.23 -16.95
C PHE A 165 -12.19 23.22 -15.84
N ALA A 166 -11.23 22.70 -15.09
CA ALA A 166 -11.43 21.73 -14.02
C ALA A 166 -10.96 22.27 -12.66
N LEU A 167 -11.62 21.82 -11.59
CA LEU A 167 -11.26 22.15 -10.22
C LEU A 167 -10.30 21.11 -9.59
N ALA A 168 -10.26 19.89 -10.11
CA ALA A 168 -9.39 18.81 -9.60
C ALA A 168 -7.88 18.98 -9.91
N SER A 169 -7.47 20.11 -10.49
CA SER A 169 -6.09 20.41 -10.89
C SER A 169 -5.10 20.43 -9.73
N ASN A 170 -4.02 19.65 -9.85
CA ASN A 170 -2.84 19.73 -8.98
C ASN A 170 -1.78 20.73 -9.51
N GLY A 171 -2.12 21.58 -10.49
CA GLY A 171 -1.19 22.53 -11.08
C GLY A 171 -0.62 23.50 -10.05
N GLU A 172 0.71 23.50 -9.90
CA GLU A 172 1.41 24.33 -8.92
C GLU A 172 1.92 25.65 -9.50
N ILE A 173 2.07 25.73 -10.82
CA ILE A 173 2.52 26.93 -11.53
C ILE A 173 1.32 27.79 -11.90
N CYS A 174 1.40 29.08 -11.57
CA CYS A 174 0.30 30.02 -11.73
C CYS A 174 0.73 31.18 -12.61
N CYS A 175 -0.18 31.70 -13.44
CA CYS A 175 0.08 33.01 -14.08
C CYS A 175 0.20 34.11 -13.04
N HIS A 176 -0.59 34.01 -11.97
CA HIS A 176 -0.54 34.89 -10.81
C HIS A 176 -0.70 34.08 -9.52
N TYR A 177 0.11 34.41 -8.53
CA TYR A 177 0.04 33.82 -7.20
C TYR A 177 -0.85 34.67 -6.27
N GLY A 178 -1.67 34.00 -5.47
CA GLY A 178 -2.56 34.58 -4.48
C GLY A 178 -2.29 34.05 -3.07
N GLU A 179 -3.27 34.23 -2.17
CA GLU A 179 -3.23 33.60 -0.85
C GLU A 179 -3.46 32.09 -0.97
N ASP A 180 -2.73 31.31 -0.17
CA ASP A 180 -2.95 29.88 -0.08
C ASP A 180 -4.28 29.60 0.61
N VAL A 181 -5.28 29.21 -0.18
CA VAL A 181 -6.62 28.86 0.32
C VAL A 181 -6.74 27.37 0.68
N GLY A 182 -5.62 26.69 0.89
CA GLY A 182 -5.56 25.27 1.23
C GLY A 182 -5.74 24.34 0.03
N ARG A 183 -5.80 24.90 -1.18
CA ARG A 183 -6.08 24.19 -2.43
C ARG A 183 -4.98 24.39 -3.48
N THR A 184 -4.59 25.64 -3.68
CA THR A 184 -3.54 26.10 -4.57
C THR A 184 -3.08 27.47 -4.10
N LYS A 185 -1.86 27.85 -4.48
CA LYS A 185 -1.35 29.22 -4.32
C LYS A 185 -1.66 30.10 -5.52
N CYS A 186 -2.35 29.57 -6.53
CA CYS A 186 -2.79 30.38 -7.67
C CYS A 186 -3.85 31.39 -7.25
N ASP A 187 -3.84 32.52 -7.94
CA ASP A 187 -4.79 33.57 -7.74
C ASP A 187 -6.17 33.18 -8.31
N MET A 188 -7.11 32.85 -7.44
CA MET A 188 -8.43 32.34 -7.82
C MET A 188 -9.52 33.41 -7.62
N SER A 189 -10.60 33.30 -8.40
CA SER A 189 -11.83 34.06 -8.16
C SER A 189 -12.50 33.55 -6.89
N THR A 190 -12.83 34.46 -5.97
CA THR A 190 -13.44 34.14 -4.66
C THR A 190 -14.95 34.40 -4.61
N SER A 191 -15.54 34.90 -5.70
CA SER A 191 -16.97 35.18 -5.78
C SER A 191 -17.52 35.06 -7.20
N GLY A 192 -18.83 34.93 -7.32
CA GLY A 192 -19.53 34.82 -8.59
C GLY A 192 -19.47 33.42 -9.22
N PRO A 193 -19.95 33.27 -10.47
CA PRO A 193 -20.06 31.97 -11.13
C PRO A 193 -18.72 31.27 -11.39
N ASN A 194 -17.60 31.99 -11.33
CA ASN A 194 -16.25 31.44 -11.55
C ASN A 194 -15.52 31.16 -10.22
N THR A 195 -16.22 31.13 -9.09
CA THR A 195 -15.58 30.91 -7.79
C THR A 195 -14.78 29.61 -7.80
N GLY A 196 -13.52 29.68 -7.36
CA GLY A 196 -12.61 28.53 -7.34
C GLY A 196 -11.82 28.30 -8.64
N PHE A 197 -12.00 29.13 -9.67
CA PHE A 197 -11.22 29.11 -10.93
C PHE A 197 -10.26 30.29 -11.04
N TYR A 198 -9.27 30.18 -11.93
CA TYR A 198 -8.21 31.19 -12.12
C TYR A 198 -8.77 32.59 -12.38
N ARG A 199 -8.21 33.59 -11.71
CA ARG A 199 -8.50 35.00 -11.95
C ARG A 199 -7.65 35.52 -13.11
N GLU A 200 -8.25 36.33 -13.97
CA GLU A 200 -7.54 37.00 -15.07
C GLU A 200 -6.96 38.33 -14.62
N VAL A 201 -5.71 38.60 -14.99
CA VAL A 201 -5.17 39.96 -15.02
C VAL A 201 -5.07 40.40 -16.49
N VAL A 202 -6.04 41.20 -16.92
CA VAL A 202 -6.18 41.61 -18.32
C VAL A 202 -4.90 42.26 -18.83
N GLY A 203 -4.27 41.64 -19.84
CA GLY A 203 -3.06 42.13 -20.50
C GLY A 203 -1.72 41.73 -19.86
N ALA A 204 -1.72 40.91 -18.80
CA ALA A 204 -0.48 40.47 -18.13
C ALA A 204 0.26 39.33 -18.84
N ASN A 205 -0.42 38.58 -19.73
CA ASN A 205 0.18 37.57 -20.62
C ASN A 205 0.97 36.46 -19.90
N CYS A 206 0.70 36.19 -18.62
CA CYS A 206 1.29 35.09 -17.85
C CYS A 206 2.83 35.10 -17.79
N ALA A 207 3.46 36.27 -17.86
CA ALA A 207 4.92 36.37 -18.03
C ALA A 207 5.72 35.65 -16.92
N ASP A 208 5.32 35.81 -15.66
CA ASP A 208 6.00 35.21 -14.51
C ASP A 208 5.77 33.69 -14.46
N GLY A 209 4.52 33.24 -14.62
CA GLY A 209 4.19 31.81 -14.68
C GLY A 209 4.90 31.09 -15.83
N LEU A 210 4.95 31.70 -17.02
CA LEU A 210 5.72 31.19 -18.15
C LEU A 210 7.22 31.15 -17.84
N SER A 211 7.77 32.17 -17.18
CA SER A 211 9.17 32.17 -16.78
C SER A 211 9.50 31.03 -15.81
N GLU A 212 8.62 30.79 -14.83
CA GLU A 212 8.76 29.70 -13.88
C GLU A 212 8.63 28.33 -14.54
N TYR A 213 7.61 28.11 -15.36
CA TYR A 213 7.43 26.86 -16.11
C TYR A 213 8.65 26.53 -16.96
N LYS A 214 9.21 27.53 -17.66
CA LYS A 214 10.40 27.34 -18.49
C LYS A 214 11.62 26.98 -17.64
N GLN A 215 11.92 27.75 -16.59
CA GLN A 215 13.19 27.66 -15.87
C GLN A 215 13.22 26.60 -14.77
N THR A 216 12.07 26.28 -14.19
CA THR A 216 11.99 25.43 -12.99
C THR A 216 11.32 24.09 -13.25
N TYR A 217 10.63 23.94 -14.38
CA TYR A 217 9.99 22.70 -14.80
C TYR A 217 10.60 22.15 -16.10
N ILE A 218 10.41 22.82 -17.24
CA ILE A 218 10.86 22.30 -18.55
C ILE A 218 12.37 22.21 -18.68
N ASP A 219 13.12 23.25 -18.31
CA ASP A 219 14.58 23.23 -18.44
C ASP A 219 15.20 22.10 -17.57
N PRO A 220 14.85 21.94 -16.28
CA PRO A 220 15.26 20.79 -15.47
C PRO A 220 14.83 19.43 -16.04
N PHE A 221 13.59 19.32 -16.51
CA PHE A 221 13.09 18.07 -17.10
C PHE A 221 13.91 17.69 -18.35
N ALA A 222 14.11 18.63 -19.26
CA ALA A 222 14.88 18.43 -20.49
C ALA A 222 16.35 18.11 -20.20
N GLU A 223 16.91 18.72 -19.15
CA GLU A 223 18.25 18.42 -18.67
C GLU A 223 18.36 16.97 -18.21
N VAL A 224 17.46 16.49 -17.34
CA VAL A 224 17.44 15.10 -16.88
C VAL A 224 17.24 14.13 -18.04
N VAL A 225 16.24 14.33 -18.90
CA VAL A 225 16.02 13.46 -20.09
C VAL A 225 17.26 13.46 -20.99
N GLY A 226 17.88 14.61 -21.20
CA GLY A 226 19.11 14.75 -22.00
C GLY A 226 20.29 13.93 -21.48
N ARG A 227 20.39 13.67 -20.17
CA ARG A 227 21.46 12.82 -19.58
C ARG A 227 21.33 11.34 -19.99
N PHE A 228 20.17 10.91 -20.45
CA PHE A 228 19.88 9.52 -20.82
C PHE A 228 19.59 9.32 -22.31
N ALA A 229 19.65 10.39 -23.11
CA ALA A 229 19.30 10.38 -24.54
C ALA A 229 20.07 9.34 -25.38
N ASP A 230 21.27 8.95 -24.96
CA ASP A 230 22.12 7.96 -25.63
C ASP A 230 21.90 6.52 -25.14
N ARG A 231 21.08 6.32 -24.10
CA ARG A 231 20.91 5.04 -23.40
C ARG A 231 19.46 4.58 -23.31
N VAL A 232 18.52 5.49 -23.06
CA VAL A 232 17.13 5.17 -22.81
C VAL A 232 16.26 5.82 -23.89
N PRO A 233 15.45 5.05 -24.64
CA PRO A 233 14.46 5.62 -25.53
C PRO A 233 13.33 6.24 -24.69
N VAL A 234 13.01 7.50 -24.95
CA VAL A 234 11.99 8.25 -24.20
C VAL A 234 10.88 8.73 -25.12
N VAL A 235 9.64 8.47 -24.71
CA VAL A 235 8.43 9.03 -25.31
C VAL A 235 7.83 10.04 -24.32
N LEU A 236 7.50 11.23 -24.82
CA LEU A 236 6.91 12.30 -24.03
C LEU A 236 5.52 12.64 -24.56
N VAL A 237 4.52 12.59 -23.68
CA VAL A 237 3.20 13.14 -23.94
C VAL A 237 3.12 14.54 -23.36
N ILE A 238 2.83 15.51 -24.20
CA ILE A 238 2.93 16.93 -23.85
C ILE A 238 1.56 17.48 -23.48
N GLU A 239 1.45 17.88 -22.21
CA GLU A 239 0.42 18.73 -21.62
C GLU A 239 -1.03 18.31 -21.96
N PRO A 240 -1.52 17.20 -21.41
CA PRO A 240 -2.95 16.86 -21.44
C PRO A 240 -3.85 17.99 -20.95
N ASP A 241 -5.12 17.99 -21.36
CA ASP A 241 -6.15 18.97 -20.93
C ASP A 241 -5.73 20.45 -21.09
N SER A 242 -4.95 20.75 -22.15
CA SER A 242 -4.44 22.09 -22.42
C SER A 242 -5.09 22.74 -23.65
N LEU A 243 -4.48 22.61 -24.83
CA LEU A 243 -4.91 23.21 -26.09
C LEU A 243 -6.36 22.89 -26.50
N PRO A 244 -6.92 21.69 -26.24
CA PRO A 244 -8.34 21.44 -26.46
C PRO A 244 -9.27 22.45 -25.75
N ASN A 245 -8.90 22.95 -24.57
CA ASN A 245 -9.67 23.99 -23.87
C ASN A 245 -9.75 25.31 -24.66
N LEU A 246 -8.71 25.64 -25.43
CA LEU A 246 -8.69 26.85 -26.26
C LEU A 246 -9.72 26.79 -27.41
N VAL A 247 -10.16 25.59 -27.77
CA VAL A 247 -11.16 25.36 -28.81
C VAL A 247 -12.58 25.51 -28.25
N THR A 248 -12.85 24.96 -27.06
CA THR A 248 -14.23 24.77 -26.56
C THR A 248 -14.59 25.51 -25.28
N ASN A 249 -13.60 25.91 -24.48
CA ASN A 249 -13.81 26.31 -23.08
C ASN A 249 -13.36 27.75 -22.76
N MET A 250 -12.83 28.46 -23.77
CA MET A 250 -12.59 29.91 -23.68
C MET A 250 -13.89 30.69 -23.38
N LYS A 251 -13.74 31.87 -22.79
CA LYS A 251 -14.86 32.74 -22.40
C LYS A 251 -15.86 33.05 -23.52
N ASP A 252 -15.38 33.27 -24.74
CA ASP A 252 -16.23 33.54 -25.91
C ASP A 252 -16.99 32.29 -26.39
N LYS A 253 -16.56 31.09 -25.98
CA LYS A 253 -17.20 29.80 -26.33
C LYS A 253 -18.19 29.33 -25.27
N ARG A 254 -17.99 29.71 -24.00
CA ARG A 254 -18.82 29.31 -22.86
C ARG A 254 -19.28 30.51 -22.02
N PRO A 255 -19.98 31.52 -22.58
CA PRO A 255 -20.32 32.74 -21.84
C PRO A 255 -21.16 32.48 -20.58
N ASP A 256 -22.00 31.44 -20.59
CA ASP A 256 -22.92 31.10 -19.48
C ASP A 256 -22.38 30.03 -18.52
N ASN A 257 -21.23 29.41 -18.82
CA ASN A 257 -20.59 28.38 -17.99
C ASN A 257 -19.06 28.48 -18.12
N PHE A 258 -18.57 29.71 -18.03
CA PHE A 258 -17.14 29.99 -18.13
C PHE A 258 -16.45 29.59 -16.82
N ARG A 259 -15.26 28.97 -16.92
CA ARG A 259 -14.57 28.37 -15.75
C ARG A 259 -13.07 28.69 -15.69
N GLY A 260 -12.61 29.82 -16.22
CA GLY A 260 -11.23 30.30 -15.98
C GLY A 260 -10.20 30.10 -17.10
N CYS A 261 -10.60 29.57 -18.26
CA CYS A 261 -9.77 29.57 -19.48
C CYS A 261 -9.75 30.97 -20.13
N HIS A 262 -8.96 31.87 -19.57
CA HIS A 262 -8.82 33.26 -20.02
C HIS A 262 -7.82 33.44 -21.16
N ASP A 263 -7.79 34.63 -21.75
CA ASP A 263 -6.82 34.99 -22.80
C ASP A 263 -5.38 34.87 -22.29
N GLU A 264 -5.15 35.12 -21.00
CA GLU A 264 -3.86 34.91 -20.36
C GLU A 264 -3.44 33.43 -20.31
N THR A 265 -4.36 32.53 -19.94
CA THR A 265 -4.13 31.08 -19.97
C THR A 265 -3.86 30.60 -21.39
N LYS A 266 -4.54 31.18 -22.39
CA LYS A 266 -4.25 30.91 -23.80
C LYS A 266 -2.80 31.21 -24.15
N VAL A 267 -2.28 32.37 -23.72
CA VAL A 267 -0.86 32.71 -23.92
C VAL A 267 0.05 31.70 -23.21
N ALA A 268 -0.29 31.34 -21.97
CA ALA A 268 0.47 30.36 -21.20
C ALA A 268 0.56 29.00 -21.94
N TYR A 269 -0.55 28.51 -22.48
CA TYR A 269 -0.61 27.23 -23.17
C TYR A 269 0.11 27.28 -24.52
N GLU A 270 -0.17 28.29 -25.36
CA GLU A 270 0.46 28.40 -26.68
C GLU A 270 1.97 28.64 -26.59
N GLU A 271 2.45 29.50 -25.69
CA GLU A 271 3.88 29.78 -25.52
C GLU A 271 4.61 28.72 -24.70
N GLY A 272 3.97 28.20 -23.66
CA GLY A 272 4.52 27.15 -22.79
C GLY A 272 4.74 25.86 -23.57
N ILE A 273 3.73 25.38 -24.29
CA ILE A 273 3.83 24.15 -25.10
C ILE A 273 4.82 24.33 -26.24
N ARG A 274 4.84 25.50 -26.91
CA ARG A 274 5.85 25.78 -27.94
C ARG A 274 7.26 25.63 -27.37
N TYR A 275 7.52 26.24 -26.20
CA TYR A 275 8.82 26.13 -25.54
C TYR A 275 9.14 24.70 -25.12
N ALA A 276 8.19 23.98 -24.53
CA ALA A 276 8.36 22.58 -24.13
C ALA A 276 8.73 21.71 -25.34
N VAL A 277 8.01 21.83 -26.45
CA VAL A 277 8.29 21.09 -27.69
C VAL A 277 9.66 21.45 -28.27
N GLU A 278 10.01 22.73 -28.34
CA GLU A 278 11.32 23.18 -28.83
C GLU A 278 12.48 22.64 -27.97
N LYS A 279 12.35 22.69 -26.64
CA LYS A 279 13.36 22.19 -25.71
C LYS A 279 13.48 20.67 -25.70
N LEU A 280 12.35 19.98 -25.59
CA LEU A 280 12.32 18.54 -25.42
C LEU A 280 12.67 17.82 -26.72
N SER A 281 12.31 18.36 -27.89
CA SER A 281 12.73 17.78 -29.17
C SER A 281 14.25 17.78 -29.36
N ALA A 282 14.98 18.71 -28.72
CA ALA A 282 16.44 18.73 -28.75
C ALA A 282 17.09 17.59 -27.93
N THR A 283 16.33 16.93 -27.04
CA THR A 283 16.82 15.78 -26.25
C THR A 283 16.85 14.48 -27.02
N GLY A 284 16.20 14.41 -28.19
CA GLY A 284 16.06 13.18 -28.98
C GLY A 284 14.85 12.31 -28.61
N ALA A 285 14.08 12.69 -27.59
CA ALA A 285 12.81 12.03 -27.26
C ALA A 285 11.79 12.09 -28.42
N ALA A 286 10.85 11.15 -28.46
CA ALA A 286 9.70 11.18 -29.36
C ALA A 286 8.53 11.92 -28.70
N LEU A 287 8.05 13.00 -29.33
CA LEU A 287 7.04 13.88 -28.75
C LEU A 287 5.67 13.63 -29.37
N TYR A 288 4.68 13.37 -28.52
CA TYR A 288 3.26 13.35 -28.87
C TYR A 288 2.55 14.46 -28.11
N LEU A 289 1.86 15.34 -28.83
CA LEU A 289 1.05 16.38 -28.20
C LEU A 289 -0.33 15.82 -27.86
N ASP A 290 -0.84 16.09 -26.67
CA ASP A 290 -2.22 15.70 -26.35
C ASP A 290 -3.21 16.41 -27.28
N ALA A 291 -4.19 15.64 -27.77
CA ALA A 291 -5.25 16.12 -28.63
C ALA A 291 -6.64 15.81 -28.06
N GLY A 292 -6.77 15.69 -26.73
CA GLY A 292 -8.03 15.32 -26.08
C GLY A 292 -8.56 13.98 -26.58
N HIS A 293 -9.85 13.92 -26.91
CA HIS A 293 -10.51 12.68 -27.33
C HIS A 293 -11.69 12.94 -28.28
N GLY A 294 -12.20 11.88 -28.91
CA GLY A 294 -13.26 11.94 -29.92
C GLY A 294 -14.57 12.54 -29.39
N GLY A 295 -14.93 12.19 -28.15
CA GLY A 295 -16.07 12.79 -27.44
C GLY A 295 -15.96 14.30 -27.11
N TRP A 296 -14.80 14.94 -27.33
CA TRP A 296 -14.58 16.35 -27.05
C TRP A 296 -14.32 17.16 -28.32
N LEU A 297 -13.35 16.75 -29.13
CA LEU A 297 -12.96 17.47 -30.35
C LEU A 297 -13.46 16.80 -31.63
N GLY A 298 -14.21 15.71 -31.56
CA GLY A 298 -14.61 14.90 -32.73
C GLY A 298 -15.64 15.54 -33.67
N TRP A 299 -16.18 16.71 -33.34
CA TRP A 299 -17.01 17.47 -34.28
C TRP A 299 -16.13 18.11 -35.36
N ALA A 300 -16.42 17.75 -36.62
CA ALA A 300 -15.65 18.15 -37.79
C ALA A 300 -16.52 18.66 -38.96
N ASN A 301 -17.80 18.90 -38.67
CA ASN A 301 -18.77 19.39 -39.64
C ASN A 301 -18.61 20.91 -39.88
N SER A 302 -19.12 21.42 -41.00
CA SER A 302 -18.84 22.81 -41.42
C SER A 302 -19.31 23.89 -40.46
N ASN A 303 -20.32 23.61 -39.64
CA ASN A 303 -20.90 24.56 -38.71
C ASN A 303 -20.33 24.42 -37.28
N ASP A 304 -19.62 23.32 -37.02
CA ASP A 304 -19.06 22.97 -35.73
C ASP A 304 -17.76 22.16 -35.90
N ASP A 305 -16.74 22.78 -36.51
CA ASP A 305 -15.47 22.12 -36.84
C ASP A 305 -14.44 22.25 -35.71
N GLN A 306 -14.67 21.58 -34.58
CA GLN A 306 -13.76 21.60 -33.43
C GLN A 306 -12.42 20.95 -33.76
N THR A 307 -12.40 19.81 -34.46
CA THR A 307 -11.15 19.18 -34.89
C THR A 307 -10.34 20.10 -35.82
N GLY A 308 -11.00 20.77 -36.77
CA GLY A 308 -10.34 21.73 -37.67
C GLY A 308 -9.81 22.97 -36.96
N LYS A 309 -10.53 23.50 -35.96
CA LYS A 309 -10.03 24.61 -35.12
C LYS A 309 -8.79 24.20 -34.35
N PHE A 310 -8.76 23.00 -33.76
CA PHE A 310 -7.58 22.46 -33.10
C PHE A 310 -6.39 22.35 -34.07
N ALA A 311 -6.61 21.80 -35.27
CA ALA A 311 -5.57 21.73 -36.30
C ALA A 311 -5.01 23.11 -36.70
N ASN A 312 -5.85 24.14 -36.76
CA ASN A 312 -5.40 25.51 -37.02
C ASN A 312 -4.57 26.09 -35.87
N ILE A 313 -4.88 25.77 -34.61
CA ILE A 313 -4.04 26.17 -33.47
C ILE A 313 -2.65 25.57 -33.64
N ILE A 314 -2.54 24.26 -33.92
CA ILE A 314 -1.25 23.60 -34.13
C ILE A 314 -0.49 24.20 -35.32
N ALA A 315 -1.17 24.48 -36.43
CA ALA A 315 -0.56 25.13 -37.59
C ALA A 315 0.03 26.51 -37.24
N ASN A 316 -0.70 27.31 -36.45
CA ASN A 316 -0.24 28.63 -36.01
C ASN A 316 0.90 28.57 -34.99
N MET A 317 0.95 27.50 -34.19
CA MET A 317 2.05 27.27 -33.25
C MET A 317 3.35 26.90 -33.96
N GLN A 318 3.31 26.41 -35.20
CA GLN A 318 4.49 26.06 -36.00
C GLN A 318 5.43 25.05 -35.31
N ILE A 319 4.85 24.08 -34.60
CA ILE A 319 5.59 23.03 -33.87
C ILE A 319 5.55 21.66 -34.55
N ALA A 320 4.81 21.53 -35.65
CA ALA A 320 4.54 20.23 -36.28
C ALA A 320 5.79 19.49 -36.78
N ASP A 321 6.85 20.20 -37.17
CA ASP A 321 8.12 19.60 -37.59
C ASP A 321 8.93 18.99 -36.43
N LYS A 322 8.55 19.29 -35.19
CA LYS A 322 9.16 18.78 -33.95
C LYS A 322 8.33 17.70 -33.27
N LEU A 323 7.10 17.50 -33.72
CA LEU A 323 6.21 16.47 -33.19
C LEU A 323 6.31 15.20 -34.04
N ARG A 324 6.23 14.06 -33.36
CA ARG A 324 5.95 12.78 -34.01
C ARG A 324 4.45 12.66 -34.34
N GLY A 325 3.60 13.15 -33.44
CA GLY A 325 2.18 13.32 -33.69
C GLY A 325 1.41 13.55 -32.40
N PHE A 326 0.33 12.79 -32.18
CA PHE A 326 -0.65 13.11 -31.12
C PHE A 326 -0.98 11.94 -30.20
N ALA A 327 -1.24 12.26 -28.93
CA ALA A 327 -1.85 11.35 -27.97
C ALA A 327 -3.35 11.64 -27.87
N THR A 328 -4.18 10.61 -27.81
CA THR A 328 -5.63 10.76 -27.61
C THR A 328 -6.14 9.89 -26.47
N ASN A 329 -7.33 10.24 -25.97
CA ASN A 329 -8.02 9.55 -24.87
C ASN A 329 -7.28 9.58 -23.52
N VAL A 330 -6.22 10.39 -23.39
CA VAL A 330 -5.38 10.47 -22.18
C VAL A 330 -6.26 10.70 -20.95
N ALA A 331 -6.17 9.78 -19.99
CA ALA A 331 -6.99 9.78 -18.78
C ALA A 331 -8.52 9.80 -19.01
N ASN A 332 -9.01 9.35 -20.15
CA ASN A 332 -10.43 9.30 -20.47
C ASN A 332 -10.92 7.85 -20.69
N TYR A 333 -12.20 7.73 -21.09
CA TYR A 333 -12.94 6.48 -21.15
C TYR A 333 -13.68 6.34 -22.49
N GLN A 334 -13.26 7.06 -23.54
CA GLN A 334 -13.90 6.95 -24.85
C GLN A 334 -13.69 5.55 -25.43
N PRO A 335 -14.70 5.01 -26.12
CA PRO A 335 -14.58 3.74 -26.81
C PRO A 335 -13.41 3.77 -27.80
N LEU A 336 -12.65 2.68 -27.85
CA LEU A 336 -11.53 2.56 -28.78
C LEU A 336 -12.03 2.56 -30.23
N GLY A 337 -13.12 1.85 -30.53
CA GLY A 337 -13.55 1.52 -31.88
C GLY A 337 -13.07 0.15 -32.33
N ASN A 338 -13.84 -0.49 -33.22
CA ASN A 338 -13.53 -1.85 -33.68
C ASN A 338 -12.76 -1.91 -35.00
N ILE A 339 -12.99 -0.94 -35.89
CA ILE A 339 -12.43 -0.91 -37.24
C ILE A 339 -12.22 0.55 -37.63
N VAL A 340 -11.08 0.85 -38.25
CA VAL A 340 -10.75 2.15 -38.84
C VAL A 340 -11.59 2.35 -40.10
N CYS A 341 -12.15 3.53 -40.29
CA CYS A 341 -13.03 3.76 -41.43
C CYS A 341 -12.23 3.80 -42.74
N SER A 342 -12.84 3.27 -43.81
CA SER A 342 -12.23 3.27 -45.16
C SER A 342 -12.04 4.68 -45.76
N GLU A 343 -12.76 5.68 -45.24
CA GLU A 343 -12.68 7.07 -45.64
C GLU A 343 -12.70 7.97 -44.39
N PRO A 344 -11.82 8.98 -44.26
CA PRO A 344 -11.84 9.89 -43.12
C PRO A 344 -13.19 10.59 -42.95
N GLY A 345 -13.69 10.60 -41.72
CA GLY A 345 -15.01 11.13 -41.41
C GLY A 345 -16.14 10.38 -42.10
N LYS A 346 -16.02 9.06 -42.32
CA LYS A 346 -17.12 8.23 -42.86
C LYS A 346 -18.39 8.38 -42.02
N CYS A 347 -18.24 8.48 -40.71
CA CYS A 347 -19.32 8.61 -39.74
C CYS A 347 -19.82 10.07 -39.63
N LYS A 348 -20.18 10.70 -40.77
CA LYS A 348 -20.53 12.13 -40.96
C LYS A 348 -21.81 12.62 -40.22
N GLY A 349 -21.93 12.33 -38.92
CA GLY A 349 -22.88 12.98 -38.02
C GLY A 349 -24.36 12.60 -38.19
N GLN A 350 -24.64 11.42 -38.73
CA GLN A 350 -25.96 10.80 -38.71
C GLN A 350 -25.78 9.33 -38.37
N LEU A 351 -26.85 8.64 -37.93
CA LEU A 351 -26.81 7.19 -37.70
C LEU A 351 -26.36 6.48 -38.99
N SER A 352 -25.07 6.15 -39.05
CA SER A 352 -24.46 5.40 -40.13
C SER A 352 -24.50 3.92 -39.75
N ASN A 353 -25.00 3.09 -40.66
CA ASN A 353 -25.00 1.64 -40.47
C ASN A 353 -23.66 0.99 -40.90
N ASP A 354 -22.65 1.80 -41.24
CA ASP A 354 -21.32 1.29 -41.56
C ASP A 354 -20.69 0.66 -40.30
N PRO A 355 -20.08 -0.54 -40.40
CA PRO A 355 -19.47 -1.20 -39.25
C PRO A 355 -18.44 -0.36 -38.49
N CYS A 356 -17.70 0.54 -39.15
CA CYS A 356 -16.74 1.41 -38.47
C CYS A 356 -17.41 2.50 -37.60
N CYS A 357 -18.72 2.71 -37.77
CA CYS A 357 -19.53 3.65 -36.99
C CYS A 357 -20.40 2.97 -35.92
N ALA A 358 -20.29 1.65 -35.74
CA ALA A 358 -21.20 0.92 -34.86
C ALA A 358 -20.89 1.10 -33.36
N ASP A 359 -19.62 1.37 -33.02
CA ASP A 359 -19.16 1.49 -31.63
C ASP A 359 -19.32 2.91 -31.11
N ASP A 360 -20.57 3.27 -30.81
CA ASP A 360 -20.98 4.59 -30.29
C ASP A 360 -21.85 4.45 -29.02
N PRO A 361 -21.29 3.93 -27.91
CA PRO A 361 -22.01 3.78 -26.64
C PRO A 361 -22.53 5.11 -26.07
N CYS A 362 -21.88 6.20 -26.43
CA CYS A 362 -22.22 7.57 -26.05
C CYS A 362 -23.30 8.19 -26.94
N ASN A 363 -23.67 7.51 -28.03
CA ASN A 363 -24.67 7.97 -28.99
C ASN A 363 -24.35 9.35 -29.61
N LEU A 364 -23.07 9.70 -29.72
CA LEU A 364 -22.57 11.00 -30.20
C LEU A 364 -22.81 11.20 -31.70
N GLN A 365 -23.07 10.14 -32.46
CA GLN A 365 -23.48 10.29 -33.86
C GLN A 365 -24.80 11.04 -34.02
N LYS A 366 -25.71 10.93 -33.04
CA LYS A 366 -26.96 11.72 -33.07
C LYS A 366 -26.70 13.21 -32.87
N ASP A 367 -25.59 13.55 -32.23
CA ASP A 367 -25.15 14.92 -31.98
C ASP A 367 -24.18 15.42 -33.06
N TRP A 368 -24.16 14.77 -34.22
CA TRP A 368 -23.34 15.14 -35.38
C TRP A 368 -21.81 15.04 -35.16
N ASN A 369 -21.37 14.27 -34.16
CA ASN A 369 -19.95 13.99 -33.95
C ASN A 369 -19.45 12.96 -34.98
N TRP A 370 -18.34 13.27 -35.66
CA TRP A 370 -17.79 12.40 -36.72
C TRP A 370 -16.84 11.33 -36.20
N ALA A 371 -16.42 11.48 -34.95
CA ALA A 371 -15.31 10.81 -34.31
C ALA A 371 -15.72 10.34 -32.91
N HIS A 372 -16.84 9.62 -32.84
CA HIS A 372 -17.45 9.15 -31.60
C HIS A 372 -16.66 8.04 -30.87
N ASN A 373 -15.61 7.51 -31.50
CA ASN A 373 -14.62 6.60 -30.91
C ASN A 373 -13.21 7.01 -31.35
N GLU A 374 -12.19 6.49 -30.68
CA GLU A 374 -10.81 6.97 -30.83
C GLU A 374 -10.18 6.61 -32.18
N LEU A 375 -10.50 5.46 -32.77
CA LEU A 375 -10.06 5.13 -34.14
C LEU A 375 -10.62 6.12 -35.16
N ASN A 376 -11.91 6.47 -35.05
CA ASN A 376 -12.53 7.47 -35.91
C ASN A 376 -11.99 8.88 -35.63
N TYR A 377 -11.66 9.19 -34.38
CA TYR A 377 -11.05 10.46 -34.01
C TYR A 377 -9.67 10.65 -34.61
N MET A 378 -8.81 9.62 -34.53
CA MET A 378 -7.51 9.60 -35.20
C MET A 378 -7.65 9.87 -36.71
N ASP A 379 -8.61 9.22 -37.39
CA ASP A 379 -8.86 9.44 -38.82
C ASP A 379 -9.27 10.88 -39.16
N VAL A 380 -10.20 11.44 -38.39
CA VAL A 380 -10.70 12.80 -38.60
C VAL A 380 -9.61 13.83 -38.26
N LEU A 381 -8.84 13.59 -37.20
CA LEU A 381 -7.73 14.44 -36.78
C LEU A 381 -6.61 14.44 -37.83
N ASP A 382 -6.21 13.28 -38.35
CA ASP A 382 -5.21 13.16 -39.43
C ASP A 382 -5.64 13.94 -40.68
N TYR A 383 -6.91 13.77 -41.09
CA TYR A 383 -7.47 14.48 -42.23
C TYR A 383 -7.42 16.01 -42.05
N LYS A 384 -7.82 16.52 -40.88
CA LYS A 384 -7.82 17.97 -40.59
C LYS A 384 -6.40 18.52 -40.43
N MET A 385 -5.50 17.77 -39.81
CA MET A 385 -4.09 18.15 -39.66
C MET A 385 -3.38 18.27 -41.00
N ARG A 386 -3.53 17.29 -41.89
CA ARG A 386 -2.96 17.34 -43.25
C ARG A 386 -3.50 18.49 -44.09
N ALA A 387 -4.76 18.88 -43.87
CA ALA A 387 -5.37 20.03 -44.54
C ALA A 387 -4.81 21.36 -44.01
N ALA A 388 -4.63 21.48 -42.69
CA ALA A 388 -4.09 22.70 -42.06
C ALA A 388 -2.57 22.85 -42.25
N ILE A 389 -1.83 21.73 -42.31
CA ILE A 389 -0.37 21.68 -42.38
C ILE A 389 0.05 20.75 -43.54
N PRO A 390 0.11 21.25 -44.78
CA PRO A 390 0.48 20.44 -45.93
C PRO A 390 1.84 19.75 -45.76
N GLY A 391 1.86 18.44 -45.92
CA GLY A 391 3.07 17.62 -45.78
C GLY A 391 3.32 17.05 -44.37
N PHE A 392 2.54 17.45 -43.37
CA PHE A 392 2.58 16.83 -42.05
C PHE A 392 1.86 15.48 -42.07
N ALA A 393 2.51 14.43 -41.58
CA ALA A 393 1.97 13.08 -41.49
C ALA A 393 2.14 12.58 -40.05
N PRO A 394 1.28 13.01 -39.11
CA PRO A 394 1.40 12.63 -37.71
C PRO A 394 1.18 11.13 -37.50
N SER A 395 1.83 10.60 -36.47
CA SER A 395 1.53 9.29 -35.88
C SER A 395 0.75 9.47 -34.57
N TYR A 396 0.18 8.39 -34.04
CA TYR A 396 -0.77 8.45 -32.93
C TYR A 396 -0.45 7.44 -31.85
N ILE A 397 -0.69 7.82 -30.60
CA ILE A 397 -0.82 6.90 -29.48
C ILE A 397 -2.18 7.10 -28.83
N ILE A 398 -2.82 6.00 -28.41
CA ILE A 398 -4.16 6.04 -27.83
C ILE A 398 -4.08 5.48 -26.41
N ASP A 399 -4.57 6.24 -25.43
CA ASP A 399 -4.71 5.75 -24.06
C ASP A 399 -5.81 4.69 -23.99
N THR A 400 -5.44 3.48 -23.59
CA THR A 400 -6.37 2.35 -23.41
C THR A 400 -6.45 1.88 -21.97
N GLY A 401 -5.90 2.64 -21.01
CA GLY A 401 -5.79 2.22 -19.61
C GLY A 401 -7.13 1.90 -18.94
N ARG A 402 -8.21 2.60 -19.34
CA ARG A 402 -9.50 2.55 -18.62
C ARG A 402 -10.74 2.48 -19.51
N ASN A 403 -10.57 2.21 -20.81
CA ASN A 403 -11.67 2.19 -21.78
C ASN A 403 -12.14 0.79 -22.20
N GLY A 404 -11.87 -0.24 -21.40
CA GLY A 404 -12.30 -1.62 -21.70
C GLY A 404 -13.80 -1.83 -21.62
N LYS A 405 -14.50 -1.00 -20.83
CA LYS A 405 -15.96 -0.98 -20.75
C LYS A 405 -16.48 0.46 -20.82
N PRO A 406 -16.47 1.08 -22.01
CA PRO A 406 -16.73 2.51 -22.17
C PRO A 406 -18.22 2.88 -22.08
N ASN A 407 -19.11 1.89 -22.11
CA ASN A 407 -20.56 2.06 -22.25
C ASN A 407 -21.33 2.17 -20.92
N THR A 408 -20.68 2.69 -19.88
CA THR A 408 -21.26 2.78 -18.54
C THR A 408 -21.60 4.20 -18.09
N ARG A 409 -21.09 5.21 -18.81
CA ARG A 409 -21.37 6.62 -18.53
C ARG A 409 -22.72 7.02 -19.13
N SER A 410 -23.52 7.73 -18.35
CA SER A 410 -24.76 8.36 -18.80
C SER A 410 -24.50 9.66 -19.57
N ASP A 411 -23.38 10.34 -19.30
CA ASP A 411 -22.89 11.49 -20.07
C ASP A 411 -21.40 11.28 -20.40
N CYS A 412 -21.06 11.39 -21.68
CA CYS A 412 -19.70 11.14 -22.15
C CYS A 412 -18.73 12.30 -21.95
N GLY A 413 -19.23 13.44 -21.44
CA GLY A 413 -18.41 14.47 -20.81
C GLY A 413 -17.94 14.10 -19.40
N ASN A 414 -18.51 13.07 -18.76
CA ASN A 414 -18.08 12.64 -17.43
C ASN A 414 -16.71 11.95 -17.52
N TRP A 415 -15.71 12.60 -16.94
CA TRP A 415 -14.31 12.19 -16.96
C TRP A 415 -13.80 11.73 -15.60
N CYS A 416 -14.46 12.06 -14.49
CA CYS A 416 -13.95 11.76 -13.15
C CYS A 416 -14.40 10.38 -12.66
N ASN A 417 -13.43 9.49 -12.40
CA ASN A 417 -13.59 8.19 -11.75
C ASN A 417 -14.76 7.36 -12.30
N ALA A 418 -14.83 7.18 -13.62
CA ALA A 418 -16.02 6.66 -14.28
C ALA A 418 -16.45 5.27 -13.75
N ARG A 419 -17.66 5.23 -13.21
CA ARG A 419 -18.35 4.07 -12.69
C ARG A 419 -18.64 3.07 -13.79
N GLY A 420 -18.43 1.80 -13.47
CA GLY A 420 -18.61 0.65 -14.35
C GLY A 420 -17.54 0.54 -15.44
N ALA A 421 -16.59 1.46 -15.53
CA ALA A 421 -15.49 1.36 -16.48
C ALA A 421 -14.59 0.15 -16.18
N GLY A 422 -13.79 -0.23 -17.18
CA GLY A 422 -12.94 -1.41 -17.12
C GLY A 422 -11.56 -1.14 -17.71
N ILE A 423 -10.55 -1.89 -17.26
CA ILE A 423 -9.22 -1.87 -17.90
C ILE A 423 -9.36 -2.20 -19.39
N GLY A 424 -8.83 -1.37 -20.27
CA GLY A 424 -8.85 -1.60 -21.72
C GLY A 424 -7.65 -2.39 -22.22
N HIS A 425 -7.42 -2.35 -23.54
CA HIS A 425 -6.36 -3.11 -24.18
C HIS A 425 -5.01 -2.86 -23.51
N VAL A 426 -4.24 -3.91 -23.22
CA VAL A 426 -2.87 -3.74 -22.72
C VAL A 426 -2.00 -3.01 -23.76
N PRO A 427 -0.92 -2.36 -23.34
CA PRO A 427 -0.02 -1.67 -24.26
C PRO A 427 0.49 -2.60 -25.38
N THR A 428 0.41 -2.14 -26.64
CA THR A 428 0.79 -2.94 -27.81
C THR A 428 1.08 -2.10 -29.04
N THR A 429 1.97 -2.57 -29.91
CA THR A 429 2.18 -2.04 -31.28
C THR A 429 1.32 -2.77 -32.32
N ALA A 430 0.59 -3.82 -31.93
CA ALA A 430 -0.33 -4.54 -32.80
C ALA A 430 -1.66 -3.77 -32.94
N THR A 431 -1.62 -2.69 -33.71
CA THR A 431 -2.74 -1.77 -33.94
C THR A 431 -3.38 -2.02 -35.32
N PRO A 432 -4.66 -1.64 -35.52
CA PRO A 432 -5.35 -1.86 -36.79
C PRO A 432 -4.91 -0.91 -37.92
N ASP A 433 -4.12 0.12 -37.62
CA ASP A 433 -3.61 1.10 -38.59
C ASP A 433 -2.19 1.52 -38.25
N ALA A 434 -1.32 1.57 -39.28
CA ALA A 434 0.09 1.89 -39.13
C ALA A 434 0.37 3.35 -38.70
N ARG A 435 -0.63 4.24 -38.74
CA ARG A 435 -0.53 5.58 -38.14
C ARG A 435 -0.56 5.52 -36.62
N ILE A 436 -1.04 4.44 -36.01
CA ILE A 436 -1.07 4.27 -34.56
C ILE A 436 0.19 3.52 -34.14
N ASP A 437 1.13 4.24 -33.54
CA ASP A 437 2.39 3.69 -33.06
C ASP A 437 2.18 2.73 -31.88
N ALA A 438 1.26 3.03 -30.97
CA ALA A 438 0.92 2.14 -29.87
C ALA A 438 -0.47 2.43 -29.27
N TYR A 439 -1.12 1.38 -28.77
CA TYR A 439 -1.99 1.51 -27.60
C TYR A 439 -1.12 1.50 -26.36
N PHE A 440 -1.42 2.34 -25.38
CA PHE A 440 -0.62 2.45 -24.17
C PHE A 440 -1.49 2.86 -22.97
N TRP A 441 -1.08 2.55 -21.75
CA TRP A 441 -1.75 3.05 -20.54
C TRP A 441 -1.11 4.37 -20.13
N LEU A 442 -1.67 5.48 -20.64
CA LEU A 442 -1.12 6.81 -20.40
C LEU A 442 -1.55 7.33 -19.04
N LYS A 443 -2.81 7.13 -18.63
CA LYS A 443 -3.21 7.22 -17.22
C LYS A 443 -2.96 5.90 -16.51
N THR A 444 -2.23 5.94 -15.40
CA THR A 444 -1.99 4.78 -14.53
C THR A 444 -3.32 4.29 -13.95
N PRO A 445 -3.80 3.07 -14.30
CA PRO A 445 -5.07 2.58 -13.79
C PRO A 445 -5.02 2.38 -12.27
N GLY A 446 -5.97 2.98 -11.56
CA GLY A 446 -6.08 2.94 -10.10
C GLY A 446 -5.69 4.23 -9.39
N GLU A 447 -5.11 5.20 -10.09
CA GLU A 447 -5.00 6.57 -9.61
C GLU A 447 -6.32 7.32 -9.81
N SER A 448 -6.79 7.98 -8.75
CA SER A 448 -7.99 8.83 -8.77
C SER A 448 -7.86 9.97 -9.78
N ASP A 449 -8.97 10.30 -10.43
CA ASP A 449 -9.10 11.49 -11.29
C ASP A 449 -9.35 12.77 -10.49
N GLY A 450 -9.83 12.63 -9.26
CA GLY A 450 -10.26 13.72 -8.41
C GLY A 450 -11.07 13.21 -7.22
N CYS A 451 -11.03 13.95 -6.13
CA CYS A 451 -11.74 13.60 -4.91
C CYS A 451 -13.26 13.77 -5.05
N THR A 452 -14.00 13.05 -4.21
CA THR A 452 -15.40 13.41 -3.91
C THR A 452 -15.45 14.66 -3.01
N GLU A 453 -16.65 15.23 -2.81
CA GLU A 453 -16.84 16.43 -1.97
C GLU A 453 -16.18 16.30 -0.59
N PHE A 454 -16.20 15.08 -0.04
CA PHE A 454 -15.46 14.70 1.14
C PHE A 454 -14.39 13.66 0.79
N LEU A 455 -13.23 13.77 1.41
CA LEU A 455 -12.14 12.80 1.34
C LEU A 455 -12.47 11.55 2.17
N PRO A 456 -11.70 10.45 2.01
CA PRO A 456 -11.91 9.22 2.78
C PRO A 456 -11.87 9.37 4.30
N ASP A 457 -11.15 10.38 4.81
CA ASP A 457 -11.08 10.72 6.24
C ASP A 457 -12.26 11.59 6.73
N GLY A 458 -13.18 11.94 5.83
CA GLY A 458 -14.34 12.79 6.11
C GLY A 458 -14.08 14.29 6.03
N SER A 459 -12.83 14.71 5.80
CA SER A 459 -12.52 16.12 5.58
C SER A 459 -13.07 16.60 4.23
N ALA A 460 -13.33 17.90 4.10
CA ALA A 460 -13.77 18.49 2.84
C ALA A 460 -12.63 18.44 1.82
N CYS A 461 -12.90 18.03 0.59
CA CYS A 461 -11.86 18.01 -0.42
C CYS A 461 -11.50 19.43 -0.88
N PRO A 462 -10.23 19.84 -0.78
CA PRO A 462 -9.78 21.16 -1.22
C PRO A 462 -10.07 21.44 -2.70
N ARG A 463 -9.88 20.43 -3.56
CA ARG A 463 -9.98 20.54 -5.03
C ARG A 463 -11.23 19.89 -5.62
N PHE A 464 -12.31 19.84 -4.85
CA PHE A 464 -13.53 19.21 -5.33
C PHE A 464 -14.03 19.81 -6.65
N ASP A 465 -14.23 18.96 -7.64
CA ASP A 465 -14.88 19.26 -8.91
C ASP A 465 -16.26 18.60 -8.95
N GLU A 466 -17.29 19.36 -9.33
CA GLU A 466 -18.66 18.86 -9.43
C GLU A 466 -18.80 17.68 -10.40
N MET A 467 -17.91 17.56 -11.40
CA MET A 467 -17.86 16.40 -12.28
C MET A 467 -17.57 15.10 -11.52
N CYS A 468 -16.84 15.16 -10.40
CA CYS A 468 -16.59 14.03 -9.50
C CYS A 468 -17.78 13.72 -8.56
N ALA A 469 -18.82 14.56 -8.55
CA ALA A 469 -20.10 14.26 -7.91
C ALA A 469 -21.16 13.76 -8.90
N SER A 470 -20.82 13.60 -10.17
CA SER A 470 -21.71 12.97 -11.14
C SER A 470 -22.16 11.60 -10.64
N VAL A 471 -23.37 11.19 -11.03
CA VAL A 471 -23.87 9.83 -10.80
C VAL A 471 -22.97 8.76 -11.45
N ASP A 472 -22.24 9.15 -12.49
CA ASP A 472 -21.27 8.33 -13.19
C ASP A 472 -19.91 8.27 -12.46
N SER A 473 -19.67 9.02 -11.40
CA SER A 473 -18.38 9.03 -10.69
C SER A 473 -18.40 8.09 -9.50
N LEU A 474 -17.40 7.22 -9.35
CA LEU A 474 -17.24 6.37 -8.17
C LEU A 474 -17.06 7.21 -6.90
N GLY A 475 -17.68 6.75 -5.81
CA GLY A 475 -17.64 7.43 -4.52
C GLY A 475 -18.69 8.53 -4.36
N SER A 476 -19.41 8.92 -5.42
CA SER A 476 -20.48 9.92 -5.35
C SER A 476 -21.78 9.36 -4.75
N GLN A 477 -22.01 8.04 -4.82
CA GLN A 477 -23.22 7.39 -4.32
C GLN A 477 -23.10 6.95 -2.86
N GLY A 478 -24.23 6.88 -2.17
CA GLY A 478 -24.29 6.44 -0.77
C GLY A 478 -23.85 4.98 -0.61
N GLY A 479 -23.01 4.71 0.38
CA GLY A 479 -22.46 3.38 0.65
C GLY A 479 -21.16 3.05 -0.09
N GLU A 480 -20.65 3.96 -0.92
CA GLU A 480 -19.38 3.78 -1.63
C GLU A 480 -18.22 4.47 -0.90
N PRO A 481 -17.01 3.87 -0.92
CA PRO A 481 -15.81 4.54 -0.45
C PRO A 481 -15.56 5.83 -1.23
N ARG A 482 -15.31 6.93 -0.52
CA ARG A 482 -15.00 8.24 -1.09
C ARG A 482 -13.71 8.20 -1.92
N ALA A 483 -13.66 8.99 -2.99
CA ALA A 483 -12.47 9.08 -3.83
C ALA A 483 -11.43 10.01 -3.19
N PRO A 484 -10.13 9.64 -3.17
CA PRO A 484 -9.07 10.53 -2.73
C PRO A 484 -8.75 11.59 -3.79
N GLU A 485 -7.90 12.55 -3.45
CA GLU A 485 -7.35 13.56 -4.37
C GLU A 485 -6.77 12.95 -5.65
N ALA A 486 -6.75 13.74 -6.73
CA ALA A 486 -6.23 13.32 -8.02
C ALA A 486 -4.79 12.79 -7.91
N GLY A 487 -4.50 11.67 -8.59
CA GLY A 487 -3.19 11.02 -8.56
C GLY A 487 -2.94 10.12 -7.36
N LEU A 488 -3.78 10.16 -6.31
CA LEU A 488 -3.68 9.23 -5.19
C LEU A 488 -4.34 7.88 -5.52
N TRP A 489 -3.86 6.82 -4.88
CA TRP A 489 -4.34 5.46 -5.10
C TRP A 489 -5.79 5.28 -4.63
N TYR A 490 -6.66 4.83 -5.52
CA TYR A 490 -8.07 4.58 -5.24
C TYR A 490 -8.42 3.10 -5.40
N HIS A 491 -8.25 2.34 -4.31
CA HIS A 491 -8.50 0.89 -4.28
C HIS A 491 -9.87 0.49 -4.85
N TYR A 492 -10.91 1.26 -4.53
CA TYR A 492 -12.27 0.98 -5.00
C TYR A 492 -12.40 1.06 -6.52
N GLN A 493 -11.72 2.03 -7.15
CA GLN A 493 -11.69 2.16 -8.61
C GLN A 493 -10.91 1.03 -9.27
N ILE A 494 -9.70 0.72 -8.80
CA ILE A 494 -8.87 -0.31 -9.44
C ILE A 494 -9.52 -1.70 -9.38
N VAL A 495 -10.24 -2.01 -8.29
CA VAL A 495 -11.04 -3.24 -8.18
C VAL A 495 -12.15 -3.28 -9.25
N GLN A 496 -12.88 -2.19 -9.44
CA GLN A 496 -13.95 -2.13 -10.44
C GLN A 496 -13.41 -2.15 -11.88
N LEU A 497 -12.29 -1.46 -12.14
CA LEU A 497 -11.62 -1.51 -13.43
C LEU A 497 -11.17 -2.94 -13.75
N ALA A 498 -10.59 -3.64 -12.78
CA ALA A 498 -10.16 -5.04 -12.94
C ALA A 498 -11.34 -6.00 -13.11
N GLU A 499 -12.46 -5.79 -12.40
CA GLU A 499 -13.68 -6.58 -12.57
C GLU A 499 -14.25 -6.48 -13.99
N ASN A 500 -14.15 -5.30 -14.60
CA ASN A 500 -14.71 -5.00 -15.93
C ASN A 500 -13.65 -5.06 -17.05
N ALA A 501 -12.50 -5.68 -16.80
CA ALA A 501 -11.36 -5.65 -17.71
C ALA A 501 -11.63 -6.31 -19.07
N GLN A 502 -11.19 -5.66 -20.15
CA GLN A 502 -11.10 -6.16 -21.52
C GLN A 502 -9.69 -5.91 -22.06
N MET A 503 -8.72 -6.64 -21.50
CA MET A 503 -7.28 -6.40 -21.69
C MET A 503 -6.72 -6.78 -23.06
N GLY A 504 -7.47 -7.48 -23.91
CA GLY A 504 -6.92 -8.04 -25.15
C GLY A 504 -5.88 -9.14 -24.87
N ASP A 505 -4.88 -9.28 -25.75
CA ASP A 505 -3.79 -10.24 -25.58
C ASP A 505 -2.71 -9.71 -24.63
N ALA A 506 -2.73 -10.17 -23.38
CA ALA A 506 -1.75 -9.83 -22.35
C ALA A 506 -0.58 -10.83 -22.26
N SER A 507 -0.48 -11.81 -23.17
CA SER A 507 0.54 -12.87 -23.09
C SER A 507 1.97 -12.33 -23.12
N ALA A 508 2.20 -11.20 -23.78
CA ALA A 508 3.52 -10.57 -23.81
C ALA A 508 3.99 -10.04 -22.43
N PHE A 509 3.10 -9.95 -21.45
CA PHE A 509 3.37 -9.46 -20.09
C PHE A 509 3.24 -10.57 -19.02
N SER A 510 3.10 -11.85 -19.41
CA SER A 510 2.85 -12.93 -18.45
C SER A 510 4.07 -13.42 -17.67
N THR A 511 5.29 -13.00 -18.02
CA THR A 511 6.54 -13.39 -17.35
C THR A 511 7.03 -12.26 -16.43
N PRO A 512 7.03 -12.46 -15.08
CA PRO A 512 7.55 -11.47 -14.14
C PRO A 512 9.08 -11.34 -14.19
N GLY A 513 9.59 -10.17 -13.82
CA GLY A 513 10.96 -10.04 -13.29
C GLY A 513 12.07 -9.65 -14.26
N SER A 514 11.78 -8.98 -15.38
CA SER A 514 12.82 -8.33 -16.17
C SER A 514 12.39 -6.94 -16.63
N CYS A 515 13.38 -6.16 -17.03
CA CYS A 515 13.25 -4.84 -17.62
C CYS A 515 12.30 -4.82 -18.82
N GLY A 516 11.01 -4.67 -18.54
CA GLY A 516 9.95 -4.60 -19.54
C GLY A 516 9.79 -5.85 -20.41
N SER A 517 8.79 -5.78 -21.29
CA SER A 517 8.60 -6.77 -22.37
C SER A 517 8.98 -6.14 -23.71
N VAL A 518 9.77 -6.85 -24.52
CA VAL A 518 10.10 -6.43 -25.89
C VAL A 518 8.94 -6.77 -26.82
N LEU A 519 8.27 -5.74 -27.34
CA LEU A 519 7.17 -5.90 -28.30
C LEU A 519 7.66 -5.62 -29.74
N GLY A 520 7.19 -6.42 -30.71
CA GLY A 520 7.40 -6.15 -32.13
C GLY A 520 8.47 -6.96 -32.88
N SER A 521 8.88 -8.15 -32.42
CA SER A 521 9.56 -9.10 -33.33
C SER A 521 8.55 -9.75 -34.28
N PRO A 522 8.89 -10.06 -35.55
CA PRO A 522 7.95 -10.59 -36.52
C PRO A 522 7.40 -11.95 -36.05
N GLN A 523 6.15 -11.93 -35.58
CA GLN A 523 5.37 -13.13 -35.30
C GLN A 523 5.16 -13.89 -36.62
N VAL A 524 5.63 -15.14 -36.68
CA VAL A 524 5.24 -16.09 -37.72
C VAL A 524 3.74 -16.31 -37.58
N THR A 525 2.95 -15.70 -38.46
CA THR A 525 1.51 -15.91 -38.50
C THR A 525 1.22 -17.37 -38.87
N ILE A 526 0.95 -18.20 -37.87
CA ILE A 526 0.22 -19.45 -38.09
C ILE A 526 -1.23 -19.03 -38.35
N LEU A 527 -1.60 -18.98 -39.62
CA LEU A 527 -3.00 -18.83 -40.03
C LEU A 527 -3.79 -20.00 -39.45
N THR A 528 -4.55 -19.75 -38.39
CA THR A 528 -5.58 -20.66 -37.93
C THR A 528 -6.78 -20.55 -38.88
N ASP A 529 -7.20 -21.70 -39.38
CA ASP A 529 -8.20 -21.87 -40.43
C ASP A 529 -9.60 -21.50 -39.91
N ALA A 530 -9.96 -20.21 -39.95
CA ALA A 530 -11.31 -19.75 -39.62
C ALA A 530 -11.88 -18.65 -40.56
N SER A 531 -11.15 -18.17 -41.57
CA SER A 531 -11.62 -17.06 -42.43
C SER A 531 -11.83 -17.39 -43.91
N VAL A 532 -11.78 -18.67 -44.34
CA VAL A 532 -12.06 -19.04 -45.74
C VAL A 532 -13.50 -19.52 -45.94
N ARG A 533 -14.50 -18.70 -45.56
CA ARG A 533 -15.88 -18.85 -46.09
C ARG A 533 -16.61 -17.52 -46.14
N LYS A 534 -16.31 -16.69 -47.15
CA LYS A 534 -17.28 -15.89 -47.92
C LYS A 534 -16.53 -15.00 -48.91
N THR A 535 -16.49 -15.44 -50.16
CA THR A 535 -16.91 -14.67 -51.35
C THR A 535 -16.43 -15.43 -52.58
N GLY A 536 -17.38 -15.99 -53.33
CA GLY A 536 -17.17 -16.27 -54.75
C GLY A 536 -17.70 -15.08 -55.54
N LEU A 537 -16.94 -14.56 -56.51
CA LEU A 537 -17.32 -14.60 -57.92
C LEU A 537 -16.20 -14.05 -58.84
N ALA A 538 -15.76 -14.95 -59.73
CA ALA A 538 -15.12 -14.86 -61.04
C ALA A 538 -14.77 -13.51 -61.73
N ALA A 539 -13.54 -13.44 -62.28
CA ALA A 539 -13.24 -13.10 -63.69
C ALA A 539 -11.75 -13.47 -64.00
N ARG A 540 -11.48 -14.54 -64.77
CA ARG A 540 -11.16 -14.61 -66.23
C ARG A 540 -9.65 -14.61 -66.58
N LEU A 541 -9.24 -15.76 -67.16
CA LEU A 541 -8.24 -15.96 -68.24
C LEU A 541 -6.75 -15.73 -67.88
N GLY A 542 -5.78 -16.62 -68.17
CA GLY A 542 -5.78 -17.86 -68.92
C GLY A 542 -4.41 -18.58 -68.87
N HIS A 543 -4.48 -19.90 -69.14
CA HIS A 543 -3.48 -20.84 -69.65
C HIS A 543 -2.06 -20.34 -70.00
N ALA A 544 -1.04 -21.02 -69.43
CA ALA A 544 0.11 -21.67 -70.13
C ALA A 544 1.18 -22.10 -69.10
N SER A 545 1.27 -23.39 -68.74
CA SER A 545 2.33 -24.35 -69.15
C SER A 545 3.71 -24.20 -68.49
N ASN A 546 3.94 -24.98 -67.41
CA ASN A 546 4.95 -26.06 -67.21
C ASN A 546 6.39 -25.93 -67.82
N PRO A 547 7.40 -26.70 -67.34
CA PRO A 547 8.25 -26.52 -66.16
C PRO A 547 9.76 -26.72 -66.46
N SER A 548 10.69 -26.39 -65.53
CA SER A 548 11.93 -27.19 -65.34
C SER A 548 12.84 -26.75 -64.18
N ARG A 549 13.01 -27.69 -63.22
CA ARG A 549 14.24 -28.10 -62.48
C ARG A 549 14.87 -27.08 -61.51
N LEU A 550 15.20 -27.41 -60.25
CA LEU A 550 15.91 -28.57 -59.69
C LEU A 550 15.44 -28.79 -58.21
N ASN A 551 15.12 -30.03 -57.79
CA ASN A 551 15.98 -30.98 -57.02
C ASN A 551 16.45 -30.40 -55.66
N GLN A 552 16.33 -31.03 -54.49
CA GLN A 552 16.10 -32.39 -53.98
C GLN A 552 15.65 -32.19 -52.51
N GLY A 553 14.72 -32.94 -51.93
CA GLY A 553 14.95 -34.30 -51.47
C GLY A 553 14.40 -34.42 -50.04
N VAL A 554 13.18 -34.95 -49.94
CA VAL A 554 12.50 -35.33 -48.70
C VAL A 554 12.91 -36.77 -48.34
N THR A 555 13.31 -36.98 -47.09
CA THR A 555 13.35 -38.27 -46.35
C THR A 555 13.35 -37.87 -44.86
N MET A 556 12.60 -38.44 -43.91
CA MET A 556 11.97 -39.75 -43.77
C MET A 556 10.82 -39.72 -42.74
N LEU A 557 9.86 -40.62 -42.99
CA LEU A 557 9.10 -41.49 -42.08
C LEU A 557 8.11 -40.92 -41.05
N ALA A 558 6.86 -41.32 -41.30
CA ALA A 558 5.81 -41.55 -40.34
C ALA A 558 6.15 -42.69 -39.35
N LEU A 559 5.72 -42.54 -38.10
CA LEU A 559 5.34 -43.63 -37.19
C LEU A 559 4.30 -43.14 -36.15
N ASN A 560 3.10 -43.72 -36.27
CA ASN A 560 2.10 -44.11 -35.27
C ASN A 560 1.72 -43.25 -34.03
N THR A 561 0.41 -43.02 -33.96
CA THR A 561 -0.48 -42.87 -32.79
C THR A 561 0.04 -43.39 -31.44
N ARG A 562 0.35 -42.47 -30.52
CA ARG A 562 0.08 -42.49 -29.04
C ARG A 562 0.94 -41.40 -28.37
N GLN A 563 0.53 -40.13 -28.47
CA GLN A 563 1.00 -39.04 -27.58
C GLN A 563 0.13 -37.80 -27.81
N ALA A 564 -1.19 -37.99 -27.68
CA ALA A 564 -2.09 -36.88 -27.37
C ALA A 564 -2.13 -36.77 -25.83
N ARG A 565 -1.22 -35.95 -25.27
CA ARG A 565 -1.15 -35.40 -23.90
C ARG A 565 0.32 -35.25 -23.51
N MET A 566 0.91 -34.10 -23.82
CA MET A 566 1.94 -33.40 -23.03
C MET A 566 2.49 -32.27 -23.89
N LEU A 567 2.15 -31.03 -23.53
CA LEU A 567 3.04 -29.87 -23.49
C LEU A 567 2.17 -28.63 -23.22
N LEU A 568 1.67 -28.58 -22.00
CA LEU A 568 1.43 -27.35 -21.24
C LEU A 568 2.15 -27.66 -19.93
N ILE A 569 3.28 -27.00 -19.69
CA ILE A 569 3.96 -26.76 -18.40
C ILE A 569 5.31 -26.13 -18.76
N THR A 570 5.49 -24.87 -18.36
CA THR A 570 6.66 -24.29 -17.67
C THR A 570 6.25 -22.84 -17.36
N ASP A 571 5.77 -22.45 -16.18
CA ASP A 571 6.20 -22.63 -14.78
C ASP A 571 7.19 -21.55 -14.32
N ASN A 572 6.95 -21.01 -13.13
CA ASN A 572 8.03 -20.64 -12.22
C ASN A 572 7.57 -20.73 -10.74
N SER A 573 7.67 -21.92 -10.18
CA SER A 573 8.09 -22.14 -8.80
C SER A 573 9.63 -22.19 -8.71
N THR A 574 10.26 -21.29 -7.96
CA THR A 574 11.71 -21.31 -7.70
C THR A 574 12.11 -21.99 -6.38
N GLU A 575 11.34 -22.96 -5.87
CA GLU A 575 11.68 -23.66 -4.61
C GLU A 575 11.53 -25.19 -4.72
N GLU A 576 12.30 -25.86 -5.60
CA GLU A 576 12.28 -27.34 -5.60
C GLU A 576 13.63 -28.05 -5.82
N PHE A 577 14.69 -27.38 -6.31
CA PHE A 577 16.05 -27.98 -6.46
C PHE A 577 17.14 -27.22 -5.69
N GLU A 578 17.89 -27.91 -4.83
CA GLU A 578 18.98 -27.33 -4.02
C GLU A 578 20.35 -27.94 -4.35
N GLY A 579 21.40 -27.12 -4.43
CA GLY A 579 22.75 -27.59 -4.77
C GLY A 579 23.43 -28.31 -3.60
N LYS A 580 23.62 -29.63 -3.69
CA LYS A 580 24.28 -30.40 -2.62
C LYS A 580 25.76 -30.05 -2.54
N ASP A 581 26.23 -29.63 -1.37
CA ASP A 581 27.59 -29.11 -1.12
C ASP A 581 27.98 -27.97 -2.09
N GLY A 582 27.04 -27.06 -2.38
CA GLY A 582 27.22 -25.93 -3.29
C GLY A 582 26.89 -26.21 -4.75
N GLY A 583 26.63 -27.48 -5.11
CA GLY A 583 26.01 -27.91 -6.36
C GLY A 583 26.78 -27.70 -7.67
N VAL A 584 27.81 -26.85 -7.70
CA VAL A 584 28.67 -26.59 -8.87
C VAL A 584 30.05 -27.19 -8.65
N GLY A 585 30.56 -27.94 -9.64
CA GLY A 585 31.83 -28.65 -9.51
C GLY A 585 31.74 -29.87 -8.58
N ARG A 586 30.54 -30.42 -8.42
CA ARG A 586 30.24 -31.56 -7.54
C ARG A 586 29.58 -32.68 -8.35
N ALA A 587 30.03 -33.90 -8.12
CA ALA A 587 29.39 -35.11 -8.61
C ALA A 587 28.63 -35.80 -7.46
N CYS A 588 27.40 -36.23 -7.70
CA CYS A 588 26.49 -36.84 -6.72
C CYS A 588 26.91 -38.25 -6.33
N ARG A 589 26.73 -38.62 -5.07
CA ARG A 589 27.02 -39.95 -4.54
C ARG A 589 25.90 -40.41 -3.59
N GLY A 590 25.75 -41.72 -3.48
CA GLY A 590 24.84 -42.38 -2.55
C GLY A 590 25.35 -42.35 -1.11
N GLY A 591 25.25 -43.46 -0.38
CA GLY A 591 25.51 -43.52 1.08
C GLY A 591 26.95 -43.29 1.54
N SER A 592 27.88 -43.00 0.62
CA SER A 592 29.25 -42.57 0.92
C SER A 592 29.84 -41.83 -0.28
N THR A 593 30.95 -41.12 -0.11
CA THR A 593 31.67 -40.45 -1.22
C THR A 593 32.17 -41.40 -2.32
N SER A 594 32.18 -42.71 -2.05
CA SER A 594 32.54 -43.77 -3.02
C SER A 594 31.33 -44.47 -3.66
N ASP A 595 30.10 -44.21 -3.20
CA ASP A 595 28.89 -44.87 -3.69
C ASP A 595 28.39 -44.19 -4.98
N ASN A 596 28.96 -44.60 -6.12
CA ASN A 596 28.50 -44.17 -7.46
C ASN A 596 27.87 -45.35 -8.24
N ALA A 597 27.12 -46.21 -7.55
CA ALA A 597 26.52 -47.38 -8.21
C ALA A 597 25.44 -46.95 -9.23
N PRO A 598 25.46 -47.48 -10.48
CA PRO A 598 24.44 -47.15 -11.49
C PRO A 598 23.01 -47.55 -11.11
N SER A 599 22.82 -48.34 -10.05
CA SER A 599 21.50 -48.63 -9.49
C SER A 599 20.89 -47.46 -8.72
N ASN A 600 21.66 -46.41 -8.45
CA ASN A 600 21.19 -45.26 -7.67
C ASN A 600 20.48 -44.19 -8.53
N TYR A 601 20.67 -44.22 -9.85
CA TYR A 601 20.20 -43.18 -10.77
C TYR A 601 19.87 -43.73 -12.17
N GLU A 602 19.03 -43.01 -12.90
CA GLU A 602 18.73 -43.25 -14.31
C GLU A 602 19.47 -42.24 -15.19
N VAL A 603 19.99 -42.66 -16.34
CA VAL A 603 20.78 -41.79 -17.22
C VAL A 603 19.94 -41.32 -18.41
N HIS A 604 19.84 -40.01 -18.57
CA HIS A 604 19.16 -39.30 -19.64
C HIS A 604 20.14 -38.40 -20.41
N SER A 605 19.74 -38.00 -21.63
CA SER A 605 20.45 -36.96 -22.39
C SER A 605 19.76 -35.62 -22.16
N ALA A 606 20.54 -34.60 -21.81
CA ALA A 606 20.06 -33.22 -21.64
C ALA A 606 21.13 -32.27 -22.15
N ALA A 607 20.75 -31.26 -22.94
CA ALA A 607 21.65 -30.25 -23.48
C ALA A 607 21.99 -29.16 -22.46
N THR A 608 21.14 -28.97 -21.44
CA THR A 608 21.31 -27.97 -20.38
C THR A 608 20.98 -28.54 -18.99
N LEU A 609 21.45 -27.86 -17.95
CA LEU A 609 21.13 -28.20 -16.56
C LEU A 609 19.62 -28.09 -16.29
N ASP A 610 18.94 -27.10 -16.86
CA ASP A 610 17.50 -26.90 -16.64
C ASP A 610 16.66 -27.96 -17.35
N GLU A 611 17.10 -28.44 -18.51
CA GLU A 611 16.50 -29.61 -19.16
C GLU A 611 16.67 -30.86 -18.29
N CYS A 612 17.82 -31.03 -17.63
CA CYS A 612 18.04 -32.13 -16.68
C CYS A 612 17.13 -32.03 -15.44
N LYS A 613 16.90 -30.82 -14.90
CA LYS A 613 15.93 -30.59 -13.82
C LYS A 613 14.51 -30.94 -14.25
N ALA A 614 14.09 -30.49 -15.44
CA ALA A 614 12.78 -30.81 -16.00
C ALA A 614 12.56 -32.32 -16.19
N ILE A 615 13.60 -33.04 -16.60
CA ILE A 615 13.55 -34.50 -16.69
C ILE A 615 13.30 -35.11 -15.31
N CYS A 616 14.02 -34.69 -14.27
CA CYS A 616 13.81 -35.18 -12.91
C CYS A 616 12.39 -34.91 -12.39
N MET A 617 11.82 -33.73 -12.62
CA MET A 617 10.42 -33.43 -12.26
C MET A 617 9.40 -34.35 -12.97
N SER A 618 9.79 -34.93 -14.12
CA SER A 618 8.94 -35.86 -14.88
C SER A 618 9.14 -37.34 -14.51
N VAL A 619 10.18 -37.66 -13.74
CA VAL A 619 10.51 -39.04 -13.32
C VAL A 619 9.95 -39.28 -11.92
N GLU A 620 9.00 -40.22 -11.84
CA GLU A 620 8.39 -40.62 -10.57
C GLU A 620 9.45 -41.16 -9.60
N GLY A 621 9.54 -40.56 -8.41
CA GLY A 621 10.53 -40.92 -7.40
C GLY A 621 11.87 -40.22 -7.52
N CYS A 622 12.01 -39.19 -8.37
CA CYS A 622 13.23 -38.38 -8.40
C CYS A 622 13.51 -37.71 -7.04
N LYS A 623 14.77 -37.74 -6.62
CA LYS A 623 15.34 -37.16 -5.40
C LYS A 623 16.46 -36.15 -5.70
N GLY A 624 16.83 -35.97 -6.96
CA GLY A 624 17.87 -35.04 -7.39
C GLY A 624 18.49 -35.39 -8.74
N ILE A 625 19.46 -34.59 -9.18
CA ILE A 625 20.15 -34.73 -10.46
C ILE A 625 21.67 -34.57 -10.32
N GLU A 626 22.43 -35.32 -11.13
CA GLU A 626 23.80 -34.99 -11.52
C GLU A 626 23.82 -34.59 -13.00
N TYR A 627 24.31 -33.39 -13.32
CA TYR A 627 24.45 -32.92 -14.69
C TYR A 627 25.91 -32.74 -15.07
N SER A 628 26.27 -33.24 -16.26
CA SER A 628 27.51 -32.93 -16.97
C SER A 628 27.15 -32.71 -18.44
N THR A 629 27.91 -31.90 -19.17
CA THR A 629 27.56 -31.47 -20.55
C THR A 629 27.05 -32.64 -21.42
N GLY A 630 25.75 -32.63 -21.75
CA GLY A 630 25.10 -33.65 -22.59
C GLY A 630 24.56 -34.89 -21.85
N ARG A 631 24.74 -35.01 -20.53
CA ARG A 631 24.39 -36.18 -19.73
C ARG A 631 23.76 -35.78 -18.39
N CYS A 632 22.59 -36.33 -18.11
CA CYS A 632 21.80 -36.10 -16.92
C CYS A 632 21.60 -37.42 -16.16
N GLU A 633 22.07 -37.53 -14.92
CA GLU A 633 21.74 -38.65 -14.04
C GLU A 633 20.63 -38.22 -13.08
N VAL A 634 19.47 -38.87 -13.15
CA VAL A 634 18.31 -38.60 -12.30
C VAL A 634 18.32 -39.59 -11.15
N TRP A 635 18.52 -39.11 -9.93
CA TRP A 635 18.67 -39.94 -8.73
C TRP A 635 17.32 -40.32 -8.17
N THR A 636 17.02 -41.63 -8.08
CA THR A 636 15.67 -42.14 -7.72
C THR A 636 15.69 -43.07 -6.51
N ARG A 637 16.86 -43.35 -5.94
CA ARG A 637 16.99 -44.18 -4.74
C ARG A 637 16.24 -43.57 -3.55
N GLU A 638 15.65 -44.41 -2.71
CA GLU A 638 14.89 -44.03 -1.50
C GLU A 638 15.64 -43.07 -0.56
N GLY A 639 16.95 -43.24 -0.38
CA GLY A 639 17.80 -42.36 0.42
C GLY A 639 18.36 -41.13 -0.30
N GLY A 640 18.05 -40.94 -1.59
CA GLY A 640 18.50 -39.82 -2.41
C GLY A 640 20.02 -39.68 -2.56
N ILE A 641 20.47 -38.45 -2.75
CA ILE A 641 21.89 -38.08 -2.81
C ILE A 641 22.37 -37.78 -1.38
N GLN A 642 23.29 -38.58 -0.86
CA GLN A 642 23.74 -38.48 0.55
C GLN A 642 25.19 -38.01 0.70
N ALA A 643 25.96 -37.99 -0.39
CA ALA A 643 27.30 -37.43 -0.42
C ALA A 643 27.60 -36.81 -1.79
N THR A 644 28.65 -36.00 -1.90
CA THR A 644 29.18 -35.57 -3.19
C THR A 644 30.71 -35.60 -3.19
N VAL A 645 31.33 -35.50 -4.37
CA VAL A 645 32.79 -35.37 -4.53
C VAL A 645 33.11 -34.21 -5.46
N GLU A 646 34.18 -33.48 -5.18
CA GLU A 646 34.66 -32.41 -6.06
C GLU A 646 35.09 -32.97 -7.41
N LEU A 647 34.40 -32.53 -8.46
CA LEU A 647 34.71 -32.90 -9.83
C LEU A 647 34.28 -31.78 -10.77
N ALA A 648 35.27 -31.10 -11.37
CA ALA A 648 35.01 -29.99 -12.28
C ALA A 648 34.21 -30.45 -13.52
N GLY A 649 33.23 -29.63 -13.92
CA GLY A 649 32.35 -29.93 -15.05
C GLY A 649 31.09 -30.75 -14.70
N PHE A 650 30.87 -31.03 -13.41
CA PHE A 650 29.68 -31.70 -12.88
C PHE A 650 28.89 -30.77 -11.98
N SER A 651 27.59 -31.02 -11.92
CA SER A 651 26.62 -30.26 -11.14
C SER A 651 25.69 -31.20 -10.40
N CYS A 652 25.56 -31.06 -9.08
CA CYS A 652 24.78 -31.97 -8.23
C CYS A 652 23.69 -31.23 -7.46
N TYR A 653 22.43 -31.60 -7.67
CA TYR A 653 21.27 -30.95 -7.04
C TYR A 653 20.29 -31.98 -6.46
N THR A 654 19.72 -31.73 -5.28
CA THR A 654 18.64 -32.53 -4.68
C THR A 654 17.27 -31.96 -5.06
N TYR A 655 16.22 -32.80 -5.07
CA TYR A 655 14.85 -32.44 -5.50
C TYR A 655 13.78 -32.94 -4.52
N GLY A 656 12.84 -32.06 -4.13
CA GLY A 656 11.69 -32.34 -3.24
C GLY A 656 11.80 -31.74 -1.82
N GLU A 657 10.65 -31.52 -1.16
CA GLU A 657 10.52 -30.88 0.16
C GLU A 657 11.43 -31.49 1.24
N MET A 658 12.10 -30.61 1.98
CA MET A 658 12.87 -30.93 3.18
C MET A 658 11.91 -31.47 4.25
N THR A 659 12.09 -32.72 4.64
CA THR A 659 11.20 -33.39 5.59
C THR A 659 11.57 -33.04 7.03
N VAL A 660 10.65 -33.27 7.98
CA VAL A 660 10.91 -33.13 9.43
C VAL A 660 12.14 -33.94 9.87
N ASP A 661 12.53 -34.97 9.12
CA ASP A 661 13.72 -35.78 9.40
C ASP A 661 15.05 -35.07 9.07
N ASP A 662 15.06 -34.14 8.12
CA ASP A 662 16.28 -33.48 7.64
C ASP A 662 16.82 -32.41 8.63
N ALA A 663 15.97 -31.94 9.56
CA ALA A 663 16.35 -31.00 10.61
C ALA A 663 16.92 -31.68 11.88
N PHE A 664 17.03 -33.02 11.88
CA PHE A 664 17.42 -33.81 13.05
C PHE A 664 18.53 -34.81 12.73
N SER A 665 19.66 -34.72 13.44
CA SER A 665 20.74 -35.69 13.32
C SER A 665 20.67 -36.78 14.40
N PRO A 666 20.96 -38.05 14.09
CA PRO A 666 20.92 -39.13 15.06
C PRO A 666 22.06 -39.01 16.07
N ALA A 667 21.74 -38.88 17.36
CA ALA A 667 22.74 -38.86 18.43
C ALA A 667 23.32 -40.27 18.61
N ASP A 668 24.61 -40.45 18.28
CA ASP A 668 25.32 -41.74 18.32
C ASP A 668 24.56 -42.90 17.65
N GLY A 669 24.04 -42.65 16.44
CA GLY A 669 23.32 -43.64 15.62
C GLY A 669 21.80 -43.67 15.86
N GLY A 670 21.29 -42.90 16.81
CA GLY A 670 19.87 -42.50 16.93
C GLY A 670 18.89 -43.59 17.34
N VAL A 671 19.19 -44.86 17.12
CA VAL A 671 18.33 -46.02 17.46
C VAL A 671 18.90 -46.78 18.65
N ASN A 672 18.03 -47.18 19.57
CA ASN A 672 18.39 -47.77 20.86
C ASN A 672 19.29 -46.84 21.71
N ARG A 673 19.02 -45.53 21.63
CA ARG A 673 19.76 -44.48 22.34
C ARG A 673 18.80 -43.65 23.17
N ALA A 674 19.18 -43.39 24.42
CA ALA A 674 18.52 -42.43 25.29
C ALA A 674 19.43 -41.20 25.47
N CYS A 675 18.85 -40.00 25.35
CA CYS A 675 19.50 -38.70 25.39
C CYS A 675 19.95 -38.32 26.81
N ARG A 676 21.10 -37.65 26.93
CA ARG A 676 21.65 -37.19 28.21
C ARG A 676 22.23 -35.79 28.07
N GLY A 677 22.27 -35.07 29.20
CA GLY A 677 22.89 -33.74 29.34
C GLY A 677 24.42 -33.80 29.32
N GLY A 678 25.08 -33.09 30.23
CA GLY A 678 26.54 -32.91 30.21
C GLY A 678 27.38 -34.17 30.49
N SER A 679 26.75 -35.32 30.78
CA SER A 679 27.43 -36.61 31.00
C SER A 679 26.47 -37.77 30.79
N LYS A 680 26.98 -39.01 30.66
CA LYS A 680 26.13 -40.23 30.50
C LYS A 680 25.13 -40.48 31.64
N SER A 681 25.39 -39.94 32.83
CA SER A 681 24.49 -40.03 34.00
C SER A 681 23.54 -38.84 34.15
N ASP A 682 23.69 -37.80 33.33
CA ASP A 682 22.90 -36.57 33.44
C ASP A 682 21.55 -36.72 32.73
N ASN A 683 20.57 -37.29 33.45
CA ASN A 683 19.20 -37.49 32.97
C ASN A 683 18.18 -36.66 33.77
N SER A 684 18.53 -35.42 34.11
CA SER A 684 17.65 -34.58 34.92
C SER A 684 16.33 -34.29 34.18
N PRO A 685 15.16 -34.46 34.82
CA PRO A 685 13.86 -34.09 34.24
C PRO A 685 13.73 -32.60 33.93
N ASN A 686 14.61 -31.74 34.45
CA ASN A 686 14.62 -30.32 34.13
C ASN A 686 15.22 -30.01 32.76
N HIS A 687 15.78 -31.02 32.06
CA HIS A 687 16.43 -30.83 30.77
C HIS A 687 15.48 -31.00 29.57
N TYR A 688 14.32 -31.60 29.80
CA TYR A 688 13.37 -31.96 28.76
C TYR A 688 11.92 -31.90 29.27
N GLU A 689 10.99 -31.69 28.36
CA GLU A 689 9.56 -31.77 28.61
C GLU A 689 8.97 -33.06 28.04
N VAL A 690 7.97 -33.62 28.71
CA VAL A 690 7.42 -34.94 28.36
C VAL A 690 6.05 -34.79 27.70
N HIS A 691 5.91 -35.36 26.52
CA HIS A 691 4.71 -35.38 25.69
C HIS A 691 4.27 -36.80 25.38
N ALA A 692 2.99 -36.95 25.06
CA ALA A 692 2.49 -38.16 24.42
C ALA A 692 2.72 -38.04 22.91
N ALA A 693 3.34 -39.05 22.30
CA ALA A 693 3.48 -39.14 20.85
C ALA A 693 3.33 -40.61 20.42
N SER A 694 2.58 -40.85 19.35
CA SER A 694 2.34 -42.17 18.80
C SER A 694 3.48 -42.67 17.90
N SER A 695 4.36 -41.77 17.44
CA SER A 695 5.52 -42.07 16.59
C SER A 695 6.72 -41.13 16.85
N LEU A 696 7.90 -41.52 16.36
CA LEU A 696 9.10 -40.66 16.39
C LEU A 696 8.90 -39.37 15.57
N ASP A 697 8.22 -39.47 14.43
CA ASP A 697 7.96 -38.32 13.54
C ASP A 697 7.04 -37.31 14.22
N GLU A 698 6.01 -37.79 14.93
CA GLU A 698 5.16 -36.94 15.76
C GLU A 698 5.96 -36.30 16.91
N CYS A 699 6.92 -37.03 17.49
CA CYS A 699 7.80 -36.48 18.52
C CYS A 699 8.73 -35.38 17.99
N LYS A 700 9.32 -35.58 16.80
CA LYS A 700 10.12 -34.55 16.10
C LYS A 700 9.26 -33.35 15.73
N ALA A 701 8.02 -33.58 15.25
CA ALA A 701 7.05 -32.54 14.95
C ALA A 701 6.66 -31.73 16.20
N ILE A 702 6.55 -32.36 17.38
CA ILE A 702 6.35 -31.62 18.64
C ILE A 702 7.58 -30.76 18.94
N CYS A 703 8.81 -31.30 18.83
CA CYS A 703 10.03 -30.52 19.09
C CYS A 703 10.16 -29.27 18.22
N ILE A 704 9.83 -29.31 16.93
CA ILE A 704 9.90 -28.12 16.08
C ILE A 704 8.88 -27.02 16.46
N THR A 705 7.85 -27.35 17.25
CA THR A 705 6.93 -26.34 17.83
C THR A 705 7.47 -25.68 19.11
N TYR A 706 8.56 -26.21 19.67
CA TYR A 706 9.21 -25.67 20.87
C TYR A 706 10.34 -24.72 20.47
N ALA A 707 10.18 -23.42 20.79
CA ALA A 707 11.13 -22.37 20.42
C ALA A 707 12.57 -22.61 20.93
N ASN A 708 12.74 -23.38 21.99
CA ASN A 708 14.02 -23.72 22.61
C ASN A 708 14.41 -25.20 22.43
N CYS A 709 13.78 -25.94 21.50
CA CYS A 709 14.14 -27.34 21.30
C CYS A 709 15.60 -27.50 20.83
N LYS A 710 16.27 -28.52 21.37
CA LYS A 710 17.62 -28.95 21.07
C LYS A 710 17.68 -30.41 20.61
N GLY A 711 16.56 -31.12 20.60
CA GLY A 711 16.45 -32.50 20.16
C GLY A 711 15.31 -33.27 20.83
N VAL A 712 15.17 -34.55 20.48
CA VAL A 712 14.11 -35.44 21.00
C VAL A 712 14.66 -36.77 21.48
N GLU A 713 14.06 -37.28 22.56
CA GLU A 713 14.09 -38.70 22.92
C GLU A 713 12.70 -39.31 22.72
N TYR A 714 12.57 -40.36 21.93
CA TYR A 714 11.29 -41.04 21.71
C TYR A 714 11.31 -42.50 22.19
N SER A 715 10.23 -42.89 22.84
CA SER A 715 9.84 -44.28 23.10
C SER A 715 8.34 -44.44 22.83
N PRO A 716 7.82 -45.65 22.54
CA PRO A 716 6.41 -45.82 22.18
C PRO A 716 5.44 -45.18 23.17
N GLY A 717 4.70 -44.16 22.73
CA GLY A 717 3.73 -43.42 23.54
C GLY A 717 4.31 -42.27 24.38
N ARG A 718 5.62 -42.03 24.36
CA ARG A 718 6.29 -41.01 25.17
C ARG A 718 7.44 -40.32 24.43
N CYS A 719 7.35 -39.01 24.34
CA CYS A 719 8.30 -38.11 23.70
C CYS A 719 8.92 -37.18 24.75
N GLU A 720 10.24 -37.10 24.82
CA GLU A 720 10.95 -36.07 25.58
C GLU A 720 11.53 -35.02 24.63
N VAL A 721 11.07 -33.78 24.74
CA VAL A 721 11.56 -32.63 23.98
C VAL A 721 12.65 -31.96 24.80
N TRP A 722 13.90 -32.01 24.34
CA TRP A 722 15.05 -31.48 25.06
C TRP A 722 15.18 -29.98 24.85
N THR A 723 15.20 -29.20 25.93
CA THR A 723 15.15 -27.72 25.87
C THR A 723 16.28 -27.01 26.62
N ARG A 724 17.13 -27.78 27.32
CA ARG A 724 18.29 -27.26 28.05
C ARG A 724 19.21 -26.47 27.11
N LEU A 725 19.72 -25.32 27.59
CA LEU A 725 20.64 -24.44 26.84
C LEU A 725 21.87 -25.16 26.23
N GLY A 726 22.46 -26.11 26.95
CA GLY A 726 23.60 -26.90 26.48
C GLY A 726 23.24 -28.09 25.57
N GLY A 727 21.95 -28.31 25.30
CA GLY A 727 21.44 -29.40 24.47
C GLY A 727 21.72 -30.81 25.00
N ILE A 728 21.60 -31.77 24.09
CA ILE A 728 21.99 -33.17 24.28
C ILE A 728 23.50 -33.25 24.06
N GLN A 729 24.26 -33.68 25.07
CA GLN A 729 25.74 -33.73 25.00
C GLN A 729 26.30 -35.14 25.24
N ALA A 730 25.44 -36.10 25.58
CA ALA A 730 25.79 -37.50 25.69
C ALA A 730 24.56 -38.38 25.39
N THR A 731 24.78 -39.67 25.17
CA THR A 731 23.69 -40.65 25.14
C THR A 731 24.12 -41.97 25.81
N ILE A 732 23.16 -42.84 26.11
CA ILE A 732 23.39 -44.22 26.58
C ILE A 732 22.62 -45.22 25.71
N GLU A 733 23.16 -46.42 25.54
CA GLU A 733 22.45 -47.51 24.87
C GLU A 733 21.26 -47.98 25.71
N LEU A 734 20.05 -47.88 25.14
CA LEU A 734 18.83 -48.34 25.77
C LEU A 734 17.84 -48.80 24.69
N VAL A 735 17.50 -50.09 24.70
CA VAL A 735 16.67 -50.71 23.66
C VAL A 735 15.25 -50.12 23.68
N GLY A 736 14.74 -49.76 22.50
CA GLY A 736 13.40 -49.20 22.32
C GLY A 736 13.31 -47.67 22.47
N PHE A 737 14.44 -46.99 22.62
CA PHE A 737 14.55 -45.54 22.68
C PHE A 737 15.25 -44.98 21.45
N SER A 738 14.89 -43.78 21.04
CA SER A 738 15.49 -43.07 19.92
C SER A 738 15.92 -41.67 20.33
N CYS A 739 17.15 -41.27 20.04
CA CYS A 739 17.69 -39.96 20.44
C CYS A 739 18.21 -39.18 19.22
N TYR A 740 17.66 -37.99 18.98
CA TYR A 740 17.98 -37.15 17.83
C TYR A 740 18.26 -35.71 18.29
N ILE A 741 19.31 -35.10 17.76
CA ILE A 741 19.68 -33.70 18.02
C ILE A 741 18.99 -32.84 16.98
N TYR A 742 18.33 -31.76 17.42
CA TYR A 742 17.75 -30.78 16.51
C TYR A 742 18.82 -29.77 16.14
N GLU A 743 19.20 -29.73 14.87
CA GLU A 743 20.26 -28.83 14.38
C GLU A 743 19.73 -27.45 13.97
N GLY A 744 18.40 -27.29 13.95
CA GLY A 744 17.73 -26.07 13.53
C GLY A 744 17.65 -25.95 11.99
N MET A 745 16.69 -25.15 11.51
CA MET A 745 16.72 -24.64 10.14
C MET A 745 17.84 -23.57 10.09
N ALA A 746 18.84 -23.72 9.22
CA ALA A 746 19.95 -22.79 9.14
C ALA A 746 19.48 -21.39 8.68
N VAL A 747 19.38 -20.44 9.61
CA VAL A 747 19.06 -19.02 9.33
C VAL A 747 20.37 -18.27 9.08
N GLN A 748 20.62 -17.84 7.84
CA GLN A 748 21.77 -16.98 7.49
C GLN A 748 21.39 -15.50 7.67
N GLY A 749 21.94 -14.84 8.70
CA GLY A 749 22.10 -13.37 8.71
C GLY A 749 23.37 -12.97 7.98
N GLU A 750 23.34 -11.87 7.22
CA GLU A 750 24.45 -11.49 6.33
C GLU A 750 25.40 -10.50 7.03
N PHE A 751 26.72 -10.75 6.96
CA PHE A 751 27.74 -9.82 7.45
C PHE A 751 28.46 -9.16 6.28
N SER A 752 28.38 -7.84 6.18
CA SER A 752 29.09 -7.07 5.16
C SER A 752 30.40 -6.50 5.71
N ALA A 753 31.45 -6.48 4.89
CA ALA A 753 32.72 -5.87 5.25
C ALA A 753 32.62 -4.34 5.19
N VAL A 754 32.90 -3.64 6.29
CA VAL A 754 32.91 -2.16 6.29
C VAL A 754 34.30 -1.68 5.83
N ASP A 755 34.35 -0.84 4.80
CA ASP A 755 35.59 -0.33 4.18
C ASP A 755 36.60 -1.44 3.80
N GLY A 756 36.11 -2.55 3.25
CA GLY A 756 36.93 -3.70 2.83
C GLY A 756 37.24 -4.72 3.93
N GLY A 757 36.85 -4.44 5.18
CA GLY A 757 36.73 -5.40 6.28
C GLY A 757 38.03 -5.95 6.87
N VAL A 758 39.15 -5.97 6.14
CA VAL A 758 40.45 -6.46 6.61
C VAL A 758 41.40 -5.30 6.89
N GLY A 759 42.05 -5.30 8.06
CA GLY A 759 42.92 -4.21 8.49
C GLY A 759 42.16 -2.95 8.90
N ARG A 760 40.90 -3.12 9.32
CA ARG A 760 39.99 -2.05 9.74
C ARG A 760 39.50 -2.31 11.15
N ALA A 761 39.50 -1.27 11.98
CA ALA A 761 38.86 -1.25 13.29
C ALA A 761 37.56 -0.43 13.21
N CYS A 762 36.48 -0.95 13.79
CA CYS A 762 35.15 -0.37 13.79
C CYS A 762 35.07 0.87 14.68
N ARG A 763 34.29 1.88 14.28
CA ARG A 763 34.07 3.10 15.04
C ARG A 763 32.59 3.51 14.99
N GLY A 764 32.17 4.25 16.00
CA GLY A 764 30.84 4.84 16.10
C GLY A 764 30.67 6.05 15.16
N GLY A 765 30.11 7.15 15.66
CA GLY A 765 29.70 8.31 14.86
C GLY A 765 30.85 9.14 14.26
N SER A 766 32.10 8.78 14.51
CA SER A 766 33.28 9.38 13.90
C SER A 766 34.47 8.42 13.94
N THR A 767 35.53 8.68 13.19
CA THR A 767 36.74 7.85 13.16
C THR A 767 37.49 7.76 14.49
N THR A 768 37.17 8.64 15.45
CA THR A 768 37.72 8.63 16.82
C THR A 768 36.76 8.03 17.86
N ASP A 769 35.51 7.75 17.49
CA ASP A 769 34.48 7.23 18.40
C ASP A 769 34.68 5.73 18.66
N ASN A 770 35.58 5.42 19.58
CA ASN A 770 35.86 4.06 20.06
C ASN A 770 35.44 3.90 21.53
N ALA A 771 34.29 4.46 21.92
CA ALA A 771 33.82 4.38 23.30
C ALA A 771 33.44 2.93 23.65
N PRO A 772 33.90 2.36 24.79
CA PRO A 772 33.54 1.00 25.21
C PRO A 772 32.04 0.79 25.46
N SER A 773 31.24 1.86 25.52
CA SER A 773 29.78 1.79 25.57
C SER A 773 29.15 1.36 24.24
N ASN A 774 29.90 1.41 23.13
CA ASN A 774 29.38 1.14 21.80
C ASN A 774 29.33 -0.37 21.47
N TYR A 775 30.06 -1.19 22.23
CA TYR A 775 30.24 -2.61 21.97
C TYR A 775 30.50 -3.40 23.25
N ALA A 776 30.15 -4.69 23.23
CA ALA A 776 30.50 -5.65 24.27
C ALA A 776 31.72 -6.48 23.84
N VAL A 777 32.61 -6.81 24.77
CA VAL A 777 33.82 -7.59 24.47
C VAL A 777 33.61 -9.05 24.86
N HIS A 778 33.80 -9.94 23.90
CA HIS A 778 33.74 -11.38 24.03
C HIS A 778 35.09 -12.02 23.62
N SER A 779 35.31 -13.26 24.04
CA SER A 779 36.40 -14.09 23.52
C SER A 779 35.88 -14.97 22.41
N ALA A 780 36.59 -14.99 21.28
CA ALA A 780 36.27 -15.84 20.13
C ALA A 780 37.57 -16.36 19.51
N ALA A 781 37.65 -17.66 19.25
CA ALA A 781 38.83 -18.29 18.65
C ALA A 781 38.95 -17.97 17.15
N SER A 782 37.89 -17.52 16.49
CA SER A 782 37.87 -17.17 15.07
C SER A 782 36.88 -16.04 14.73
N LEU A 783 37.01 -15.47 13.53
CA LEU A 783 36.08 -14.47 13.00
C LEU A 783 34.64 -15.03 12.88
N ASP A 784 34.49 -16.28 12.46
CA ASP A 784 33.17 -16.89 12.29
C ASP A 784 32.48 -17.18 13.63
N GLU A 785 33.26 -17.54 14.66
CA GLU A 785 32.75 -17.64 16.02
C GLU A 785 32.34 -16.26 16.56
N CYS A 786 33.08 -15.20 16.24
CA CYS A 786 32.69 -13.83 16.60
C CYS A 786 31.38 -13.40 15.91
N LYS A 787 31.18 -13.77 14.64
CA LYS A 787 29.90 -13.58 13.93
C LYS A 787 28.77 -14.36 14.60
N ALA A 788 29.00 -15.60 14.98
CA ALA A 788 28.01 -16.42 15.68
C ALA A 788 27.63 -15.82 17.05
N ILE A 789 28.60 -15.28 17.79
CA ILE A 789 28.32 -14.56 19.04
C ILE A 789 27.45 -13.33 18.76
N CYS A 790 27.76 -12.51 17.75
CA CYS A 790 26.92 -11.39 17.36
C CYS A 790 25.49 -11.80 16.98
N MET A 791 25.31 -12.88 16.22
CA MET A 791 23.98 -13.41 15.89
C MET A 791 23.20 -13.91 17.12
N SER A 792 23.90 -14.21 18.22
CA SER A 792 23.29 -14.62 19.50
C SER A 792 23.08 -13.47 20.49
N VAL A 793 23.65 -12.29 20.23
CA VAL A 793 23.54 -11.10 21.09
C VAL A 793 22.44 -10.20 20.54
N GLU A 794 21.38 -10.04 21.34
CA GLU A 794 20.26 -9.16 21.03
C GLU A 794 20.74 -7.72 20.80
N GLY A 795 20.30 -7.13 19.68
CA GLY A 795 20.70 -5.78 19.28
C GLY A 795 22.06 -5.68 18.58
N CYS A 796 22.72 -6.79 18.23
CA CYS A 796 23.96 -6.72 17.45
C CYS A 796 23.76 -6.01 16.11
N LYS A 797 24.66 -5.07 15.80
CA LYS A 797 24.75 -4.29 14.57
C LYS A 797 26.02 -4.59 13.77
N GLY A 798 26.96 -5.37 14.31
CA GLY A 798 28.21 -5.73 13.67
C GLY A 798 29.26 -6.25 14.64
N ILE A 799 30.43 -6.59 14.11
CA ILE A 799 31.57 -7.09 14.88
C ILE A 799 32.88 -6.41 14.51
N GLU A 800 33.76 -6.28 15.50
CA GLU A 800 35.20 -6.10 15.31
C GLU A 800 35.94 -7.33 15.86
N TYR A 801 36.75 -8.00 15.05
CA TYR A 801 37.54 -9.16 15.48
C TYR A 801 39.04 -8.89 15.40
N SER A 802 39.76 -9.24 16.47
CA SER A 802 41.22 -9.32 16.49
C SER A 802 41.65 -10.48 17.38
N THR A 803 42.35 -11.45 16.80
CA THR A 803 42.97 -12.64 17.43
C THR A 803 42.56 -12.90 18.89
N GLY A 804 41.51 -13.69 19.09
CA GLY A 804 41.03 -14.09 20.42
C GLY A 804 40.03 -13.12 21.07
N ARG A 805 39.84 -11.93 20.49
CA ARG A 805 38.96 -10.88 20.99
C ARG A 805 37.93 -10.47 19.94
N CYS A 806 36.67 -10.43 20.36
CA CYS A 806 35.51 -10.11 19.56
C CYS A 806 34.76 -8.95 20.21
N GLU A 807 34.68 -7.80 19.57
CA GLU A 807 33.80 -6.72 19.98
C GLU A 807 32.48 -6.84 19.21
N VAL A 808 31.39 -7.01 19.93
CA VAL A 808 30.04 -7.09 19.37
C VAL A 808 29.40 -5.72 19.51
N TRP A 809 29.17 -5.04 18.39
CA TRP A 809 28.66 -3.68 18.36
C TRP A 809 27.14 -3.69 18.51
N THR A 810 26.61 -2.98 19.51
CA THR A 810 25.17 -3.00 19.86
C THR A 810 24.55 -1.62 19.96
N ARG A 811 25.34 -0.56 19.78
CA ARG A 811 24.83 0.81 19.77
C ARG A 811 23.76 0.98 18.70
N GLU A 812 22.73 1.76 19.01
CA GLU A 812 21.59 2.09 18.13
C GLU A 812 21.99 2.52 16.70
N GLY A 813 23.03 3.36 16.57
CA GLY A 813 23.57 3.81 15.27
C GLY A 813 24.50 2.83 14.56
N GLY A 814 24.85 1.70 15.17
CA GLY A 814 25.76 0.69 14.63
C GLY A 814 27.20 1.19 14.42
N ILE A 815 27.89 0.60 13.45
CA ILE A 815 29.21 1.01 12.98
C ILE A 815 29.01 2.10 11.93
N GLN A 816 29.52 3.31 12.17
CA GLN A 816 29.31 4.46 11.26
C GLN A 816 30.63 5.03 10.72
N ALA A 817 31.76 4.55 11.20
CA ALA A 817 33.08 4.87 10.68
C ALA A 817 34.03 3.68 10.91
N THR A 818 35.18 3.67 10.25
CA THR A 818 36.28 2.76 10.58
C THR A 818 37.62 3.48 10.47
N VAL A 819 38.69 2.90 11.04
CA VAL A 819 40.06 3.40 10.92
C VAL A 819 41.01 2.28 10.51
N GLU A 820 42.03 2.60 9.72
CA GLU A 820 43.07 1.62 9.33
C GLU A 820 43.85 1.15 10.55
N LEU A 821 43.76 -0.15 10.83
CA LEU A 821 44.51 -0.79 11.90
C LEU A 821 44.78 -2.26 11.54
N ALA A 822 46.04 -2.57 11.30
CA ALA A 822 46.45 -3.93 10.91
C ALA A 822 46.15 -4.95 12.03
N GLY A 823 45.62 -6.12 11.65
CA GLY A 823 45.27 -7.20 12.57
C GLY A 823 43.81 -7.22 13.04
N PHE A 824 43.01 -6.25 12.62
CA PHE A 824 41.58 -6.14 12.96
C PHE A 824 40.70 -6.41 11.74
N SER A 825 39.50 -6.92 11.97
CA SER A 825 38.48 -7.07 10.94
C SER A 825 37.14 -6.49 11.38
N CYS A 826 36.54 -5.64 10.55
CA CYS A 826 35.31 -4.91 10.88
C CYS A 826 34.18 -5.29 9.92
N HIS A 827 33.05 -5.77 10.46
CA HIS A 827 31.92 -6.23 9.67
C HIS A 827 30.59 -5.71 10.25
N ALA A 828 29.72 -5.15 9.42
CA ALA A 828 28.36 -4.79 9.81
C ALA A 828 27.45 -6.01 9.68
N TYR A 829 26.50 -6.15 10.60
CA TYR A 829 25.54 -7.24 10.60
C TYR A 829 24.20 -6.75 10.05
N HIS A 830 23.73 -7.40 9.00
CA HIS A 830 22.44 -7.15 8.36
C HIS A 830 21.55 -8.38 8.57
N PRO A 831 20.63 -8.33 9.55
CA PRO A 831 19.64 -9.39 9.70
C PRO A 831 18.69 -9.35 8.47
N ASN A 832 18.59 -10.45 7.73
CA ASN A 832 17.66 -10.55 6.60
C ASN A 832 16.23 -10.77 7.13
N PRO A 833 15.19 -10.11 6.60
CA PRO A 833 13.84 -10.18 7.16
C PRO A 833 13.06 -11.33 6.54
N THR A 834 12.92 -12.46 7.25
CA THR A 834 11.86 -13.44 6.93
C THR A 834 11.26 -14.12 8.16
N THR A 835 9.94 -13.92 8.29
CA THR A 835 8.89 -14.82 8.78
C THR A 835 8.99 -15.41 10.19
N LEU A 836 8.56 -14.63 11.19
CA LEU A 836 7.71 -15.11 12.29
C LEU A 836 7.03 -13.94 13.02
N GLU A 837 6.06 -13.27 12.38
CA GLU A 837 5.17 -12.34 13.08
C GLU A 837 3.97 -13.09 13.68
N LYS A 838 4.12 -13.56 14.93
CA LYS A 838 3.01 -13.87 15.83
C LYS A 838 3.24 -13.15 17.17
N CYS A 839 2.29 -12.28 17.51
CA CYS A 839 2.15 -11.41 18.70
C CYS A 839 3.44 -10.66 19.13
N VAL A 840 3.54 -9.40 18.68
CA VAL A 840 4.64 -8.44 18.95
C VAL A 840 4.64 -7.98 20.42
N ASP A 841 5.79 -8.09 21.10
CA ASP A 841 6.22 -7.15 22.15
C ASP A 841 6.55 -5.82 21.45
N LEU A 842 5.93 -4.71 21.84
CA LEU A 842 6.14 -3.41 21.20
C LEU A 842 7.63 -3.00 21.33
N SER A 843 8.35 -2.95 20.21
CA SER A 843 9.73 -2.43 20.17
C SER A 843 9.78 -0.92 20.47
N ASP A 844 10.94 -0.38 20.89
CA ASP A 844 11.13 1.08 21.11
C ASP A 844 10.79 1.93 19.87
N VAL A 845 10.88 1.34 18.67
CA VAL A 845 10.47 1.96 17.40
C VAL A 845 8.94 1.96 17.24
N GLN A 846 8.25 0.91 17.69
CA GLN A 846 6.78 0.86 17.70
C GLN A 846 6.17 1.67 18.85
N MET A 847 6.88 1.79 19.97
CA MET A 847 6.58 2.76 21.03
C MET A 847 6.73 4.17 20.47
N SER A 848 7.80 4.47 19.73
CA SER A 848 7.98 5.78 19.06
C SER A 848 6.95 6.06 17.96
N ALA A 849 6.46 5.05 17.25
CA ALA A 849 5.37 5.16 16.28
C ALA A 849 4.00 5.37 16.94
N ALA A 850 3.74 4.74 18.09
CA ALA A 850 2.55 4.99 18.91
C ALA A 850 2.58 6.37 19.59
N LEU A 851 3.77 6.94 19.80
CA LEU A 851 3.99 8.20 20.53
C LEU A 851 4.18 9.43 19.61
N SER A 852 4.22 9.28 18.28
CA SER A 852 4.50 10.41 17.35
C SER A 852 3.41 10.74 16.34
N ILE A 853 2.27 10.04 16.34
CA ILE A 853 1.19 10.28 15.36
C ILE A 853 -0.16 10.36 16.09
N SER A 854 -0.84 11.50 15.92
CA SER A 854 -2.22 11.67 16.34
C SER A 854 -3.12 10.82 15.44
N GLN A 855 -3.84 9.88 16.07
CA GLN A 855 -4.86 8.99 15.49
C GLN A 855 -4.35 7.82 14.63
N ILE A 856 -4.32 6.63 15.24
CA ILE A 856 -4.52 5.36 14.53
C ILE A 856 -5.74 4.65 15.11
N THR A 857 -6.67 4.32 14.21
CA THR A 857 -7.59 3.18 14.31
C THR A 857 -6.79 1.90 14.03
N LEU A 858 -6.58 1.06 15.03
CA LEU A 858 -5.97 -0.26 14.84
C LEU A 858 -7.01 -1.21 14.24
N SER A 859 -6.66 -1.86 13.12
CA SER A 859 -7.47 -2.89 12.47
C SER A 859 -7.67 -4.09 13.41
N ALA A 860 -8.91 -4.38 13.79
CA ALA A 860 -9.24 -5.66 14.44
C ALA A 860 -9.01 -6.82 13.43
N PRO A 861 -8.37 -7.94 13.83
CA PRO A 861 -8.25 -9.09 12.96
C PRO A 861 -9.61 -9.79 12.78
N ARG A 862 -10.08 -9.99 11.54
CA ARG A 862 -11.32 -10.76 11.27
C ARG A 862 -11.03 -12.24 11.02
N HIS A 863 -11.57 -13.06 11.93
CA HIS A 863 -12.17 -14.39 11.80
C HIS A 863 -11.94 -15.20 10.50
N SER A 864 -11.08 -16.23 10.54
CA SER A 864 -11.38 -17.54 9.94
C SER A 864 -10.42 -18.72 10.27
N SER A 865 -9.38 -18.58 11.09
CA SER A 865 -8.44 -19.69 11.37
C SER A 865 -8.20 -20.01 12.85
N CYS A 866 -9.28 -20.20 13.62
CA CYS A 866 -9.23 -20.84 14.94
C CYS A 866 -10.32 -21.90 15.08
N SER A 867 -10.03 -23.12 14.62
CA SER A 867 -10.95 -24.27 14.78
C SER A 867 -10.35 -25.47 15.53
N SER A 868 -9.17 -25.35 16.14
CA SER A 868 -8.58 -26.50 16.84
C SER A 868 -7.55 -26.14 17.91
N PHE A 869 -7.96 -25.42 18.97
CA PHE A 869 -7.25 -25.42 20.26
C PHE A 869 -8.25 -25.21 21.40
N GLY A 870 -8.33 -26.18 22.31
CA GLY A 870 -9.07 -26.07 23.56
C GLY A 870 -8.25 -25.31 24.60
N MET A 871 -8.92 -24.43 25.35
CA MET A 871 -8.48 -23.78 26.59
C MET A 871 -7.13 -23.05 26.55
N ALA A 872 -7.10 -21.84 25.98
CA ALA A 872 -6.46 -20.63 26.57
C ALA A 872 -6.74 -19.41 25.68
N LEU A 873 -7.41 -18.42 26.26
CA LEU A 873 -7.63 -17.07 25.74
C LEU A 873 -6.37 -16.22 25.98
N SER A 874 -5.70 -15.68 24.96
CA SER A 874 -5.02 -14.35 25.01
C SER A 874 -4.20 -14.01 23.74
N CYS A 875 -4.83 -13.43 22.73
CA CYS A 875 -4.28 -12.29 21.95
C CYS A 875 -5.48 -11.44 21.47
N ARG A 876 -6.51 -11.28 22.32
CA ARG A 876 -7.64 -10.37 22.07
C ARG A 876 -7.67 -9.33 23.20
N HIS A 877 -7.83 -8.07 22.79
CA HIS A 877 -8.18 -6.89 23.61
C HIS A 877 -7.02 -6.10 24.24
N VAL A 878 -6.35 -5.26 23.43
CA VAL A 878 -5.71 -4.02 23.94
C VAL A 878 -6.79 -2.95 23.97
N HIS A 879 -7.05 -2.34 25.12
CA HIS A 879 -8.08 -1.29 25.29
C HIS A 879 -7.42 0.08 25.46
N TYR A 880 -7.98 1.11 24.82
CA TYR A 880 -7.43 2.47 24.81
C TYR A 880 -8.49 3.53 25.13
N ALA A 881 -8.20 4.37 26.12
CA ALA A 881 -8.97 5.57 26.42
C ALA A 881 -8.06 6.80 26.38
N ALA A 882 -8.60 7.95 26.01
CA ALA A 882 -7.88 9.22 26.04
C ALA A 882 -8.79 10.30 26.64
N SER A 883 -8.27 11.05 27.59
CA SER A 883 -8.99 12.16 28.21
C SER A 883 -8.64 13.47 27.52
N ALA A 884 -9.65 14.14 26.97
CA ALA A 884 -9.49 15.41 26.26
C ALA A 884 -9.16 16.60 27.18
N LYS A 885 -9.17 16.43 28.51
CA LYS A 885 -9.01 17.54 29.47
C LYS A 885 -7.63 17.60 30.13
N ASN A 886 -6.96 16.48 30.29
CA ASN A 886 -5.67 16.41 30.98
C ASN A 886 -4.57 15.72 30.14
N ASP A 887 -4.81 15.56 28.84
CA ASP A 887 -3.89 14.94 27.86
C ASP A 887 -3.37 13.55 28.27
N LEU A 888 -4.08 12.91 29.21
CA LEU A 888 -3.78 11.59 29.69
C LEU A 888 -4.38 10.53 28.78
N GLN A 889 -3.60 9.48 28.54
CA GLN A 889 -4.05 8.30 27.80
C GLN A 889 -3.91 7.06 28.68
N ALA A 890 -4.89 6.18 28.64
CA ALA A 890 -4.85 4.92 29.38
C ALA A 890 -4.80 3.76 28.38
N VAL A 891 -3.78 2.92 28.51
CA VAL A 891 -3.58 1.72 27.69
C VAL A 891 -3.61 0.51 28.60
N LEU A 892 -4.46 -0.47 28.29
CA LEU A 892 -4.47 -1.73 28.99
C LEU A 892 -3.94 -2.85 28.09
N TYR A 893 -2.94 -3.58 28.58
CA TYR A 893 -2.32 -4.72 27.90
C TYR A 893 -2.09 -5.86 28.89
N ASN A 894 -1.75 -7.07 28.42
CA ASN A 894 -1.31 -8.15 29.32
C ASN A 894 0.22 -8.23 29.30
N ASP A 895 0.85 -8.37 30.47
CA ASP A 895 2.29 -8.65 30.53
C ASP A 895 2.62 -10.09 30.10
N GLN A 896 3.91 -10.39 29.98
CA GLN A 896 4.44 -11.70 29.58
C GLN A 896 3.98 -12.86 30.49
N SER A 897 3.44 -12.57 31.68
CA SER A 897 2.85 -13.57 32.59
C SER A 897 1.34 -13.74 32.42
N GLY A 898 0.74 -13.04 31.45
CA GLY A 898 -0.69 -13.04 31.18
C GLY A 898 -1.50 -12.16 32.14
N LYS A 899 -0.86 -11.28 32.93
CA LYS A 899 -1.56 -10.41 33.88
C LYS A 899 -1.87 -9.05 33.25
N PRO A 900 -3.09 -8.52 33.44
CA PRO A 900 -3.46 -7.23 32.87
C PRO A 900 -2.72 -6.09 33.56
N GLN A 901 -2.03 -5.29 32.75
CA GLN A 901 -1.27 -4.10 33.10
C GLN A 901 -1.96 -2.87 32.51
N LEU A 902 -2.23 -1.89 33.37
CA LEU A 902 -2.77 -0.59 33.00
C LEU A 902 -1.66 0.45 33.00
N LEU A 903 -1.42 1.07 31.84
CA LEU A 903 -0.51 2.20 31.65
C LEU A 903 -1.31 3.50 31.62
N LEU A 904 -0.80 4.51 32.29
CA LEU A 904 -1.27 5.89 32.16
C LEU A 904 -0.12 6.71 31.55
N LEU A 905 -0.40 7.34 30.42
CA LEU A 905 0.54 8.12 29.63
C LEU A 905 0.16 9.61 29.70
N ASP A 906 1.16 10.49 29.72
CA ASP A 906 1.02 11.93 29.50
C ASP A 906 1.87 12.27 28.27
N GLY A 907 1.19 12.52 27.15
CA GLY A 907 1.81 12.58 25.84
C GLY A 907 2.59 11.29 25.53
N THR A 908 3.93 11.39 25.53
CA THR A 908 4.82 10.28 25.16
C THR A 908 5.46 9.54 26.34
N SER A 909 5.16 9.96 27.58
CA SER A 909 5.81 9.44 28.78
C SER A 909 4.87 8.55 29.57
N VAL A 910 5.33 7.37 29.98
CA VAL A 910 4.62 6.54 30.96
C VAL A 910 4.70 7.22 32.32
N VAL A 911 3.57 7.74 32.80
CA VAL A 911 3.49 8.38 34.12
C VAL A 911 3.22 7.36 35.21
N MET A 912 2.56 6.25 34.87
CA MET A 912 2.28 5.17 35.81
C MET A 912 1.98 3.83 35.12
N THR A 913 2.34 2.75 35.80
CA THR A 913 1.92 1.38 35.47
C THR A 913 1.26 0.74 36.70
N LYS A 914 0.12 0.07 36.52
CA LYS A 914 -0.55 -0.68 37.58
C LYS A 914 -1.04 -2.04 37.10
N THR A 915 -0.59 -3.11 37.77
CA THR A 915 -1.15 -4.45 37.59
C THR A 915 -2.57 -4.50 38.14
N LEU A 916 -3.55 -4.83 37.30
CA LEU A 916 -4.91 -5.10 37.75
C LEU A 916 -4.96 -6.54 38.29
N ALA A 917 -5.03 -6.68 39.62
CA ALA A 917 -5.13 -7.99 40.23
C ALA A 917 -6.49 -8.62 39.93
N THR A 918 -6.56 -9.55 38.98
CA THR A 918 -7.74 -10.41 38.80
C THR A 918 -7.29 -11.82 38.48
N SER A 919 -7.75 -12.80 39.24
CA SER A 919 -7.35 -14.20 39.09
C SER A 919 -8.26 -15.02 38.17
N SER A 920 -9.22 -14.38 37.47
CA SER A 920 -10.15 -15.08 36.55
C SER A 920 -11.04 -14.17 35.66
N LEU A 921 -10.90 -12.84 35.70
CA LEU A 921 -11.79 -11.93 34.97
C LEU A 921 -11.05 -11.26 33.79
N GLU A 922 -11.67 -11.22 32.62
CA GLU A 922 -11.16 -10.60 31.39
C GLU A 922 -11.64 -9.15 31.29
N VAL A 923 -10.80 -8.23 30.78
CA VAL A 923 -11.22 -6.83 30.64
C VAL A 923 -12.03 -6.64 29.35
N ARG A 924 -13.21 -6.04 29.49
CA ARG A 924 -14.18 -5.83 28.39
C ARG A 924 -14.28 -4.39 27.91
N GLY A 925 -13.87 -3.40 28.71
CA GLY A 925 -13.85 -2.01 28.27
C GLY A 925 -13.20 -1.05 29.29
N LEU A 926 -12.80 0.12 28.81
CA LEU A 926 -12.04 1.15 29.54
C LEU A 926 -12.45 2.54 29.05
N ASP A 927 -12.78 3.47 29.95
CA ASP A 927 -13.02 4.88 29.59
C ASP A 927 -12.73 5.86 30.73
N PHE A 928 -12.38 7.10 30.39
CA PHE A 928 -12.24 8.19 31.37
C PHE A 928 -13.61 8.78 31.72
N ASP A 929 -13.74 9.27 32.94
CA ASP A 929 -14.88 10.11 33.25
C ASP A 929 -14.78 11.47 32.49
N PRO A 930 -15.89 12.18 32.27
CA PRO A 930 -15.87 13.41 31.48
C PRO A 930 -14.99 14.53 32.05
N ALA A 931 -14.69 14.50 33.35
CA ALA A 931 -13.78 15.45 33.97
C ALA A 931 -12.29 15.05 33.83
N GLY A 932 -12.01 13.82 33.39
CA GLY A 932 -10.67 13.24 33.27
C GLY A 932 -10.04 12.90 34.63
N ASP A 933 -10.77 13.05 35.73
CA ASP A 933 -10.28 12.90 37.09
C ASP A 933 -10.36 11.42 37.57
N TYR A 934 -11.11 10.59 36.85
CA TYR A 934 -11.32 9.17 37.13
C TYR A 934 -11.29 8.30 35.87
N LEU A 935 -10.98 7.02 36.07
CA LEU A 935 -10.95 6.00 35.02
C LEU A 935 -11.87 4.83 35.40
N VAL A 936 -12.76 4.41 34.50
CA VAL A 936 -13.70 3.31 34.72
C VAL A 936 -13.31 2.11 33.87
N VAL A 937 -13.27 0.93 34.50
CA VAL A 937 -12.89 -0.34 33.87
C VAL A 937 -14.03 -1.34 34.04
N LEU A 938 -14.40 -2.02 32.95
CA LEU A 938 -15.33 -3.16 32.97
C LEU A 938 -14.57 -4.48 32.81
N LEU A 939 -14.79 -5.39 33.74
CA LEU A 939 -14.22 -6.74 33.80
C LEU A 939 -15.35 -7.77 33.64
N SER A 940 -15.13 -8.94 33.04
CA SER A 940 -16.14 -10.00 32.91
C SER A 940 -15.51 -11.39 32.82
N GLY A 941 -16.18 -12.41 33.37
CA GLY A 941 -15.65 -13.77 33.47
C GLY A 941 -15.83 -14.64 32.21
N GLY A 942 -15.23 -14.27 31.07
CA GLY A 942 -15.12 -15.15 29.89
C GLY A 942 -16.44 -15.53 29.19
N SER A 943 -16.34 -16.32 28.12
CA SER A 943 -17.37 -16.54 27.08
C SER A 943 -18.61 -17.37 27.47
N ALA A 944 -18.90 -17.52 28.76
CA ALA A 944 -20.07 -18.26 29.25
C ALA A 944 -21.14 -17.29 29.76
N TYR A 945 -22.38 -17.50 29.33
CA TYR A 945 -23.53 -16.61 29.51
C TYR A 945 -23.98 -16.36 30.97
N ASP A 946 -23.30 -16.91 31.99
CA ASP A 946 -23.66 -16.81 33.41
C ASP A 946 -22.58 -16.17 34.32
N SER A 947 -21.46 -15.71 33.76
CA SER A 947 -20.37 -15.11 34.55
C SER A 947 -20.63 -13.64 34.89
N PRO A 948 -20.46 -13.20 36.14
CA PRO A 948 -20.68 -11.81 36.51
C PRO A 948 -19.65 -10.85 35.88
N SER A 949 -20.14 -9.68 35.47
CA SER A 949 -19.34 -8.54 35.02
C SER A 949 -19.08 -7.58 36.19
N VAL A 950 -17.87 -7.04 36.32
CA VAL A 950 -17.44 -6.17 37.43
C VAL A 950 -17.00 -4.82 36.90
N PHE A 951 -17.62 -3.74 37.38
CA PHE A 951 -17.14 -2.37 37.14
C PHE A 951 -16.18 -1.95 38.24
N LYS A 952 -15.13 -1.21 37.87
CA LYS A 952 -14.17 -0.58 38.80
C LYS A 952 -13.95 0.88 38.44
N LYS A 953 -13.88 1.77 39.42
CA LYS A 953 -13.50 3.20 39.25
C LYS A 953 -12.15 3.45 39.93
N PHE A 954 -11.25 4.18 39.26
CA PHE A 954 -9.94 4.56 39.77
C PHE A 954 -9.79 6.08 39.78
N SER A 955 -9.14 6.65 40.80
CA SER A 955 -8.82 8.09 40.85
C SER A 955 -7.47 8.41 40.22
N LEU A 956 -7.35 9.64 39.70
CA LEU A 956 -6.15 10.15 39.04
C LEU A 956 -5.60 11.41 39.75
N PRO A 957 -4.27 11.66 39.72
CA PRO A 957 -3.21 10.75 39.31
C PRO A 957 -2.84 9.81 40.48
N GLY A 958 -2.89 8.49 40.25
CA GLY A 958 -2.56 7.50 41.30
C GLY A 958 -3.17 6.11 41.07
N LEU A 959 -4.18 6.03 40.20
CA LEU A 959 -4.98 4.84 39.90
C LEU A 959 -5.42 4.13 41.19
N GLN A 960 -5.78 4.88 42.23
CA GLN A 960 -6.29 4.28 43.47
C GLN A 960 -7.71 3.77 43.19
N GLU A 961 -7.98 2.49 43.50
CA GLU A 961 -9.33 1.93 43.33
C GLU A 961 -10.27 2.66 44.28
N MET A 962 -11.25 3.34 43.72
CA MET A 962 -12.26 4.09 44.45
C MET A 962 -13.41 3.17 44.83
N TRP A 963 -13.90 2.34 43.90
CA TRP A 963 -14.96 1.36 44.17
C TRP A 963 -15.00 0.24 43.12
N SER A 964 -15.70 -0.87 43.44
CA SER A 964 -16.05 -1.92 42.49
C SER A 964 -17.43 -2.54 42.73
N ALA A 965 -18.15 -2.94 41.67
CA ALA A 965 -19.43 -3.65 41.81
C ALA A 965 -19.60 -4.76 40.77
N GLU A 966 -20.19 -5.86 41.21
CA GLU A 966 -20.48 -7.06 40.42
C GLU A 966 -21.94 -7.03 39.90
N ILE A 967 -22.12 -7.33 38.62
CA ILE A 967 -23.39 -7.42 37.90
C ILE A 967 -23.50 -8.82 37.33
N ARG A 968 -24.53 -9.57 37.73
CA ARG A 968 -24.76 -10.95 37.28
C ARG A 968 -25.57 -10.97 36.00
N ASP A 969 -24.94 -10.56 34.89
CA ASP A 969 -25.45 -10.75 33.52
C ASP A 969 -24.30 -10.64 32.51
N SER A 970 -24.39 -11.45 31.45
CA SER A 970 -23.34 -11.64 30.45
C SER A 970 -23.39 -10.63 29.30
N GLN A 971 -24.38 -9.74 29.26
CA GLN A 971 -24.58 -8.78 28.15
C GLN A 971 -24.35 -7.31 28.52
N VAL A 972 -23.37 -7.02 29.38
CA VAL A 972 -22.98 -5.64 29.72
C VAL A 972 -21.66 -5.28 29.03
N GLY A 973 -21.61 -4.12 28.36
CA GLY A 973 -20.43 -3.62 27.64
C GLY A 973 -20.14 -2.14 27.90
N LEU A 974 -18.90 -1.72 27.63
CA LEU A 974 -18.43 -0.33 27.56
C LEU A 974 -17.68 -0.21 26.23
N GLU A 975 -18.21 0.49 25.22
CA GLU A 975 -17.53 0.64 23.91
C GLU A 975 -17.40 2.11 23.48
N ARG A 976 -16.31 2.40 22.74
CA ARG A 976 -15.97 3.70 22.16
C ARG A 976 -16.40 3.77 20.69
N TRP A 977 -16.92 4.92 20.28
CA TRP A 977 -17.44 5.25 18.96
C TRP A 977 -16.40 5.03 17.82
N THR A 978 -16.73 4.25 16.79
CA THR A 978 -16.04 4.18 15.48
C THR A 978 -17.07 4.17 14.34
N PRO A 979 -16.79 4.73 13.14
CA PRO A 979 -17.86 5.08 12.17
C PRO A 979 -18.44 3.94 11.30
N ASP A 980 -18.10 2.66 11.51
CA ASP A 980 -18.31 1.62 10.48
C ASP A 980 -19.50 0.65 10.63
N ALA A 981 -20.38 0.77 11.64
CA ALA A 981 -21.65 0.01 11.65
C ALA A 981 -22.65 0.57 12.67
N ALA A 982 -23.91 0.70 12.28
CA ALA A 982 -24.97 1.21 13.17
C ALA A 982 -25.31 0.22 14.29
N GLN A 983 -25.01 0.57 15.57
CA GLN A 983 -25.90 0.55 16.75
C GLN A 983 -25.10 0.77 18.07
N SER A 984 -25.56 1.75 18.88
CA SER A 984 -25.23 2.03 20.31
C SER A 984 -24.17 3.11 20.68
N LEU A 985 -24.31 3.61 21.92
CA LEU A 985 -24.23 5.01 22.40
C LEU A 985 -22.85 5.49 22.92
N ALA A 986 -22.58 6.80 22.79
CA ALA A 986 -21.45 7.49 23.42
C ALA A 986 -21.88 8.32 24.66
N VAL A 987 -21.02 8.41 25.67
CA VAL A 987 -21.22 9.25 26.87
C VAL A 987 -20.76 10.68 26.57
N SER A 988 -21.65 11.66 26.74
CA SER A 988 -21.30 13.08 26.79
C SER A 988 -21.81 13.71 28.08
N SER A 989 -21.43 14.97 28.33
CA SER A 989 -21.38 15.67 29.62
C SER A 989 -22.70 15.85 30.42
N GLY A 990 -23.76 15.08 30.12
CA GLY A 990 -24.97 15.03 30.94
C GLY A 990 -26.03 13.96 30.65
N ARG A 991 -25.77 12.80 30.00
CA ARG A 991 -26.85 11.81 29.71
C ARG A 991 -26.45 10.31 29.80
N TYR A 992 -27.50 9.48 29.98
CA TYR A 992 -27.56 8.06 30.39
C TYR A 992 -27.73 7.06 29.23
N ILE A 993 -27.49 5.75 29.45
CA ILE A 993 -27.60 4.69 28.41
C ILE A 993 -28.62 3.60 28.80
N GLN A 994 -29.63 3.39 27.96
CA GLN A 994 -30.51 2.22 28.02
C GLN A 994 -30.17 1.26 26.87
N HIS A 995 -30.00 -0.02 27.18
CA HIS A 995 -29.73 -1.08 26.20
C HIS A 995 -31.00 -1.92 26.00
N SER A 996 -31.41 -2.13 24.74
CA SER A 996 -32.42 -3.12 24.39
C SER A 996 -31.90 -3.92 23.20
N ALA A 997 -31.28 -5.07 23.49
CA ALA A 997 -30.95 -6.06 22.49
C ALA A 997 -31.76 -7.32 22.79
N GLY A 998 -32.58 -7.75 21.83
CA GLY A 998 -33.19 -9.07 21.82
C GLY A 998 -32.82 -9.76 20.51
N GLU A 999 -32.22 -10.95 20.59
CA GLU A 999 -32.10 -11.87 19.46
C GLU A 999 -33.09 -13.04 19.63
N CYS A 1000 -33.82 -13.36 18.57
CA CYS A 1000 -34.73 -14.50 18.53
C CYS A 1000 -33.98 -15.82 18.22
N ARG A 1001 -34.32 -16.89 18.95
CA ARG A 1001 -33.84 -18.25 18.64
C ARG A 1001 -34.63 -18.89 17.50
N SER A 1002 -33.89 -19.58 16.62
CA SER A 1002 -34.28 -20.72 15.78
C SER A 1002 -35.79 -20.98 15.61
N GLY A 1003 -36.40 -20.36 14.59
CA GLY A 1003 -37.58 -20.92 13.91
C GLY A 1003 -38.95 -20.29 14.16
N TRP A 1004 -39.07 -19.18 14.90
CA TRP A 1004 -40.37 -18.50 15.11
C TRP A 1004 -40.33 -17.01 14.75
N CYS A 1005 -40.27 -16.68 13.46
CA CYS A 1005 -40.57 -15.32 12.98
C CYS A 1005 -41.29 -15.37 11.63
N SER A 1006 -42.58 -15.65 11.62
CA SER A 1006 -43.47 -15.27 10.52
C SER A 1006 -44.57 -14.39 11.11
N GLY A 1007 -44.35 -13.07 11.12
CA GLY A 1007 -45.38 -12.08 11.48
C GLY A 1007 -45.00 -10.94 12.43
N HIS A 1008 -43.80 -10.87 13.01
CA HIS A 1008 -43.44 -9.81 13.96
C HIS A 1008 -42.00 -9.33 13.76
N GLN A 1009 -41.81 -8.25 13.01
CA GLN A 1009 -40.53 -7.55 12.87
C GLN A 1009 -40.75 -6.04 12.94
N GLY A 1010 -40.15 -5.41 13.94
CA GLY A 1010 -40.00 -3.95 14.02
C GLY A 1010 -39.20 -3.58 15.25
N GLY A 1011 -38.05 -2.92 15.06
CA GLY A 1011 -37.22 -2.37 16.14
C GLY A 1011 -36.80 -0.96 15.80
N MET A 1012 -37.42 0.02 16.46
CA MET A 1012 -37.22 1.46 16.27
C MET A 1012 -36.04 1.92 17.15
N THR A 1013 -35.06 2.63 16.59
CA THR A 1013 -34.09 3.38 17.39
C THR A 1013 -34.56 4.83 17.43
N VAL A 1014 -34.85 5.33 18.63
CA VAL A 1014 -35.10 6.75 18.86
C VAL A 1014 -33.88 7.31 19.58
N VAL A 1015 -33.20 8.27 18.95
CA VAL A 1015 -32.07 8.99 19.53
C VAL A 1015 -32.53 10.40 19.86
N ILE A 1016 -32.36 10.84 21.10
CA ILE A 1016 -32.61 12.24 21.51
C ILE A 1016 -31.28 12.91 21.76
N ASP A 1017 -30.97 13.93 20.96
CA ASP A 1017 -29.72 14.69 21.05
C ASP A 1017 -29.72 15.70 22.20
N ALA A 1018 -28.57 16.35 22.43
CA ALA A 1018 -28.31 17.25 23.54
C ALA A 1018 -29.27 18.46 23.62
N ASP A 1019 -29.97 18.78 22.54
CA ASP A 1019 -30.89 19.92 22.43
C ASP A 1019 -32.35 19.50 22.69
N GLY A 1020 -32.58 18.20 22.88
CA GLY A 1020 -33.92 17.62 23.06
C GLY A 1020 -34.63 17.32 21.75
N GLN A 1021 -33.93 17.35 20.61
CA GLN A 1021 -34.50 16.98 19.32
C GLN A 1021 -34.43 15.46 19.16
N GLN A 1022 -35.56 14.89 18.77
CA GLN A 1022 -35.73 13.46 18.56
C GLN A 1022 -35.44 13.11 17.10
N ARG A 1023 -34.64 12.08 16.87
CA ARG A 1023 -34.53 11.43 15.56
C ARG A 1023 -35.06 10.01 15.67
N SER A 1024 -36.12 9.73 14.92
CA SER A 1024 -36.78 8.43 14.86
C SER A 1024 -36.36 7.70 13.58
N TYR A 1025 -35.97 6.43 13.70
CA TYR A 1025 -35.82 5.54 12.54
C TYR A 1025 -37.05 4.63 12.44
N SER A 1026 -37.93 4.91 11.47
CA SER A 1026 -39.14 4.12 11.25
C SER A 1026 -38.89 2.94 10.31
N GLY A 1027 -38.74 1.74 10.88
CA GLY A 1027 -39.26 0.51 10.27
C GLY A 1027 -40.64 0.24 10.88
N ASP A 1028 -41.58 -0.24 10.07
CA ASP A 1028 -43.00 -0.33 10.42
C ASP A 1028 -43.26 -0.87 11.83
N ALA A 1029 -44.12 -0.14 12.54
CA ALA A 1029 -44.34 -0.29 13.96
C ALA A 1029 -44.84 -1.70 14.33
N TRP A 1030 -44.29 -2.26 15.41
CA TRP A 1030 -44.94 -2.82 16.62
C TRP A 1030 -43.96 -3.80 17.29
N ALA A 1031 -43.27 -3.36 18.34
CA ALA A 1031 -42.80 -4.25 19.42
C ALA A 1031 -42.42 -3.45 20.68
N SER A 1032 -43.31 -3.48 21.68
CA SER A 1032 -42.89 -3.65 23.07
C SER A 1032 -42.62 -5.14 23.28
N HIS A 1033 -41.45 -5.53 23.80
CA HIS A 1033 -41.23 -6.61 24.78
C HIS A 1033 -39.72 -6.81 25.04
N SER A 1034 -39.32 -6.35 26.24
CA SER A 1034 -38.14 -6.68 27.06
C SER A 1034 -37.07 -5.57 27.23
N CYS A 1035 -37.23 -4.75 28.27
CA CYS A 1035 -36.16 -3.98 28.90
C CYS A 1035 -35.35 -4.94 29.78
N LYS A 1036 -34.40 -5.68 29.23
CA LYS A 1036 -33.62 -6.59 30.08
C LYS A 1036 -32.76 -5.81 31.07
N GLN A 1037 -32.08 -4.72 30.69
CA GLN A 1037 -31.19 -3.97 31.61
C GLN A 1037 -31.01 -2.49 31.25
N MET A 1038 -30.89 -1.62 32.26
CA MET A 1038 -30.59 -0.19 32.12
C MET A 1038 -29.45 0.22 33.06
N ALA A 1039 -28.52 1.05 32.58
CA ALA A 1039 -27.38 1.52 33.36
C ALA A 1039 -27.12 3.02 33.13
N ALA A 1040 -27.04 3.79 34.20
CA ALA A 1040 -27.15 5.24 34.12
C ALA A 1040 -26.23 5.91 35.15
N TYR A 1041 -25.33 6.81 34.73
CA TYR A 1041 -24.45 7.58 35.61
C TYR A 1041 -24.74 9.08 35.59
N SER A 1042 -24.85 9.68 36.78
CA SER A 1042 -25.03 11.12 36.96
C SER A 1042 -23.72 11.75 37.46
N VAL A 1043 -23.08 12.54 36.58
CA VAL A 1043 -21.89 13.34 36.91
C VAL A 1043 -22.17 14.43 37.95
N VAL A 1044 -23.41 14.91 38.04
CA VAL A 1044 -23.80 16.01 38.95
C VAL A 1044 -23.91 15.52 40.38
N SER A 1045 -24.42 14.30 40.58
CA SER A 1045 -24.64 13.74 41.92
C SER A 1045 -23.61 12.69 42.33
N ASP A 1046 -22.68 12.37 41.42
CA ASP A 1046 -21.76 11.22 41.48
C ASP A 1046 -22.50 9.92 41.86
N THR A 1047 -23.60 9.65 41.16
CA THR A 1047 -24.50 8.53 41.48
C THR A 1047 -24.76 7.67 40.27
N PHE A 1048 -24.71 6.36 40.45
CA PHE A 1048 -25.02 5.38 39.42
C PHE A 1048 -26.37 4.70 39.72
N LEU A 1049 -27.21 4.49 38.70
CA LEU A 1049 -28.48 3.78 38.77
C LEU A 1049 -28.42 2.56 37.84
N LEU A 1050 -28.73 1.39 38.38
CA LEU A 1050 -28.89 0.14 37.64
C LEU A 1050 -30.33 -0.34 37.75
N GLY A 1051 -30.92 -0.77 36.63
CA GLY A 1051 -32.26 -1.36 36.56
C GLY A 1051 -32.25 -2.68 35.81
N THR A 1052 -32.94 -3.69 36.34
CA THR A 1052 -33.05 -5.03 35.72
C THR A 1052 -34.48 -5.57 35.79
N ALA A 1053 -34.91 -6.23 34.70
CA ALA A 1053 -36.17 -6.97 34.61
C ALA A 1053 -35.89 -8.36 34.01
N GLY A 1054 -36.41 -9.42 34.64
CA GLY A 1054 -36.32 -10.80 34.10
C GLY A 1054 -37.12 -11.04 32.80
N ASP A 1055 -36.93 -12.21 32.19
CA ASP A 1055 -37.45 -12.56 30.86
C ASP A 1055 -38.98 -12.67 30.78
N ALA A 1056 -39.53 -12.10 29.70
CA ALA A 1056 -40.89 -12.17 29.13
C ALA A 1056 -42.09 -11.87 30.06
N TYR A 1057 -42.01 -12.16 31.36
CA TYR A 1057 -42.99 -11.85 32.40
C TYR A 1057 -42.28 -11.76 33.77
N PRO A 1058 -41.47 -10.72 34.03
CA PRO A 1058 -40.80 -10.60 35.31
C PRO A 1058 -41.78 -10.27 36.43
N ASP A 1059 -41.72 -11.07 37.51
CA ASP A 1059 -42.51 -10.83 38.73
C ASP A 1059 -42.15 -9.52 39.43
N ALA A 1060 -40.98 -8.93 39.14
CA ALA A 1060 -40.61 -7.60 39.62
C ALA A 1060 -39.57 -6.88 38.73
N LEU A 1061 -39.63 -5.55 38.74
CA LEU A 1061 -38.58 -4.66 38.22
C LEU A 1061 -37.74 -4.15 39.40
N VAL A 1062 -36.42 -4.30 39.33
CA VAL A 1062 -35.51 -4.01 40.44
C VAL A 1062 -34.50 -2.93 40.05
N PHE A 1063 -34.33 -1.94 40.92
CA PHE A 1063 -33.33 -0.89 40.74
C PHE A 1063 -32.44 -0.72 41.97
N ALA A 1064 -31.17 -0.39 41.74
CA ALA A 1064 -30.20 -0.10 42.77
C ALA A 1064 -29.45 1.21 42.46
N THR A 1065 -29.19 2.03 43.48
CA THR A 1065 -28.35 3.24 43.36
C THR A 1065 -27.07 3.18 44.18
N PHE A 1066 -26.00 3.70 43.61
CA PHE A 1066 -24.65 3.65 44.18
C PHE A 1066 -24.04 5.05 44.26
N LYS A 1067 -23.54 5.42 45.44
CA LYS A 1067 -22.79 6.65 45.67
C LYS A 1067 -21.74 6.40 46.75
N ASP A 1068 -20.49 6.80 46.50
CA ASP A 1068 -19.39 6.74 47.48
C ASP A 1068 -19.26 5.39 48.20
N ASP A 1069 -19.19 4.28 47.45
CA ASP A 1069 -19.16 2.88 47.94
C ASP A 1069 -20.40 2.39 48.72
N ALA A 1070 -21.36 3.27 49.01
CA ALA A 1070 -22.57 2.92 49.73
C ALA A 1070 -23.69 2.55 48.75
N LEU A 1071 -24.16 1.30 48.89
CA LEU A 1071 -25.35 0.80 48.20
C LEU A 1071 -26.57 1.44 48.86
N SER A 1072 -27.17 2.44 48.21
CA SER A 1072 -28.35 3.11 48.73
C SER A 1072 -29.58 2.60 48.00
N GLN A 1073 -30.30 1.71 48.69
CA GLN A 1073 -31.61 1.14 48.36
C GLN A 1073 -31.75 0.33 47.06
N THR A 1074 -32.33 -0.85 47.23
CA THR A 1074 -32.91 -1.66 46.17
C THR A 1074 -34.43 -1.46 46.18
N ALA A 1075 -35.01 -0.80 45.19
CA ALA A 1075 -36.45 -0.70 45.05
C ALA A 1075 -36.94 -1.81 44.10
N SER A 1076 -37.78 -2.72 44.61
CA SER A 1076 -38.41 -3.78 43.82
C SER A 1076 -39.91 -3.50 43.67
N PHE A 1077 -40.41 -3.47 42.44
CA PHE A 1077 -41.84 -3.26 42.16
C PHE A 1077 -42.44 -4.58 41.66
N GLN A 1078 -43.43 -5.13 42.38
CA GLN A 1078 -44.02 -6.42 42.04
C GLN A 1078 -45.13 -6.31 40.97
N SER A 1079 -45.10 -7.29 40.06
CA SER A 1079 -46.06 -7.75 39.05
C SER A 1079 -46.24 -6.95 37.75
N TRP A 1080 -46.16 -7.69 36.63
CA TRP A 1080 -46.57 -7.30 35.28
C TRP A 1080 -47.50 -8.38 34.71
N GLY A 1081 -48.82 -8.18 34.88
CA GLY A 1081 -49.87 -8.94 34.17
C GLY A 1081 -50.14 -10.35 34.66
N ASP A 1082 -51.41 -10.77 34.54
CA ASP A 1082 -51.86 -12.14 34.71
C ASP A 1082 -51.69 -12.94 33.40
N GLY A 1083 -51.70 -14.27 33.49
CA GLY A 1083 -51.39 -15.23 32.41
C GLY A 1083 -52.29 -15.17 31.15
N ALA A 1084 -53.09 -14.13 30.98
CA ALA A 1084 -53.89 -13.81 29.81
C ALA A 1084 -53.35 -12.63 28.97
N GLY A 1085 -52.22 -12.01 29.35
CA GLY A 1085 -51.50 -11.05 28.52
C GLY A 1085 -52.00 -9.60 28.59
N SER A 1086 -52.79 -9.22 29.61
CA SER A 1086 -53.06 -7.83 29.93
C SER A 1086 -51.99 -7.28 30.88
N GLN A 1087 -51.16 -6.34 30.41
CA GLN A 1087 -50.08 -5.73 31.20
C GLN A 1087 -50.51 -4.43 31.88
N GLY A 1088 -50.03 -4.20 33.11
CA GLY A 1088 -50.13 -2.90 33.80
C GLY A 1088 -49.39 -2.85 35.14
N ILE A 1089 -48.49 -1.87 35.31
CA ILE A 1089 -48.06 -1.32 36.61
C ILE A 1089 -48.67 0.08 36.71
N SER A 1090 -49.33 0.39 37.82
CA SER A 1090 -49.94 1.69 38.08
C SER A 1090 -48.94 2.68 38.72
N SER A 1091 -48.01 3.23 37.93
CA SER A 1091 -47.09 4.35 38.27
C SER A 1091 -46.14 4.17 39.49
N GLY A 1092 -44.90 4.67 39.36
CA GLY A 1092 -43.92 4.64 40.45
C GLY A 1092 -42.71 5.54 40.19
N ALA A 1093 -41.96 5.85 41.25
CA ALA A 1093 -40.75 6.66 41.22
C ALA A 1093 -39.68 6.04 42.10
N ILE A 1094 -38.42 6.15 41.67
CA ILE A 1094 -37.26 5.60 42.36
C ILE A 1094 -36.39 6.75 42.77
N LYS A 1095 -36.22 6.92 44.09
CA LYS A 1095 -35.49 8.02 44.69
C LYS A 1095 -34.24 7.46 45.37
N ALA A 1096 -33.06 7.87 44.91
CA ALA A 1096 -31.82 7.69 45.68
C ALA A 1096 -31.92 8.49 46.99
N ASP A 1097 -31.46 7.93 48.10
CA ASP A 1097 -31.73 8.37 49.47
C ASP A 1097 -31.52 9.89 49.74
N LEU A 1098 -32.23 10.40 50.75
CA LEU A 1098 -32.56 11.74 51.28
C LEU A 1098 -31.55 12.91 51.20
N LEU A 1099 -30.42 12.82 50.49
CA LEU A 1099 -29.47 13.92 50.29
C LEU A 1099 -29.48 14.49 48.87
N GLY A 1100 -30.35 13.97 48.00
CA GLY A 1100 -30.53 14.43 46.63
C GLY A 1100 -29.69 13.61 45.68
N GLY A 1101 -30.32 13.12 44.63
CA GLY A 1101 -29.76 12.12 43.74
C GLY A 1101 -30.59 11.91 42.48
N PHE A 1102 -30.12 11.00 41.64
CA PHE A 1102 -30.69 10.71 40.33
C PHE A 1102 -31.63 9.50 40.36
N GLY A 1103 -32.75 9.54 39.62
CA GLY A 1103 -33.77 8.48 39.64
C GLY A 1103 -34.68 8.43 38.42
N ALA A 1104 -35.50 7.38 38.33
CA ALA A 1104 -36.43 7.10 37.22
C ALA A 1104 -37.91 7.17 37.66
N VAL A 1105 -38.78 7.66 36.78
CA VAL A 1105 -40.24 7.82 37.01
C VAL A 1105 -41.01 7.30 35.80
N TRP A 1106 -42.12 6.59 35.99
CA TRP A 1106 -42.95 6.08 34.87
C TRP A 1106 -44.45 6.36 35.04
N THR A 1107 -45.14 6.56 33.92
CA THR A 1107 -46.60 6.76 33.85
C THR A 1107 -47.28 5.77 32.90
N TYR A 1108 -48.53 5.40 33.20
CA TYR A 1108 -49.34 4.47 32.40
C TYR A 1108 -50.51 5.20 31.70
N GLY A 1109 -50.71 4.92 30.41
CA GLY A 1109 -51.87 5.37 29.64
C GLY A 1109 -52.85 4.23 29.39
N THR A 1110 -54.13 4.38 29.77
CA THR A 1110 -55.14 3.36 29.44
C THR A 1110 -55.44 3.37 27.94
N LYS A 1111 -55.39 2.18 27.32
CA LYS A 1111 -55.78 1.83 25.93
C LYS A 1111 -55.63 2.98 24.91
N GLY A 1112 -54.44 3.02 24.29
CA GLY A 1112 -54.14 3.88 23.14
C GLY A 1112 -53.20 5.04 23.44
N GLY A 1113 -52.82 5.26 24.71
CA GLY A 1113 -51.72 6.14 25.09
C GLY A 1113 -50.45 5.34 25.36
N HIS A 1114 -49.33 5.76 24.77
CA HIS A 1114 -48.02 5.12 24.94
C HIS A 1114 -47.50 5.26 26.39
N ASP A 1115 -46.82 4.23 26.90
CA ASP A 1115 -46.14 4.26 28.20
C ASP A 1115 -44.95 5.23 28.16
N LYS A 1116 -44.76 6.04 29.20
CA LYS A 1116 -43.67 7.04 29.24
C LYS A 1116 -42.77 6.84 30.45
N LEU A 1117 -41.47 6.69 30.17
CA LEU A 1117 -40.41 6.65 31.17
C LEU A 1117 -39.65 7.99 31.17
N TYR A 1118 -39.41 8.51 32.36
CA TYR A 1118 -38.78 9.81 32.59
C TYR A 1118 -37.58 9.65 33.52
N PHE A 1119 -36.54 10.43 33.25
CA PHE A 1119 -35.42 10.60 34.18
C PHE A 1119 -35.48 11.96 34.86
N ALA A 1120 -35.18 12.01 36.15
CA ALA A 1120 -35.15 13.25 36.91
C ALA A 1120 -34.08 13.24 37.99
N THR A 1121 -33.59 14.43 38.32
CA THR A 1121 -32.79 14.65 39.53
C THR A 1121 -33.71 15.12 40.65
N PHE A 1122 -33.49 14.58 41.83
CA PHE A 1122 -34.26 14.87 43.02
C PHE A 1122 -33.37 15.59 44.01
N SER A 1123 -33.96 16.57 44.70
CA SER A 1123 -33.35 17.21 45.86
C SER A 1123 -33.37 16.24 47.04
N ALA A 1124 -32.60 16.55 48.07
CA ALA A 1124 -32.65 15.88 49.37
C ALA A 1124 -34.10 15.64 49.85
N ASN A 1125 -34.94 16.64 49.66
CA ASN A 1125 -36.32 16.68 50.14
C ASN A 1125 -37.30 15.93 49.23
N GLY A 1126 -36.86 15.42 48.07
CA GLY A 1126 -37.68 14.67 47.11
C GLY A 1126 -38.43 15.50 46.09
N SER A 1127 -38.25 16.82 46.08
CA SER A 1127 -38.70 17.68 45.00
C SER A 1127 -37.78 17.53 43.78
N PHE A 1128 -38.34 17.60 42.58
CA PHE A 1128 -37.54 17.66 41.35
C PHE A 1128 -36.59 18.86 41.40
N VAL A 1129 -35.31 18.61 41.13
CA VAL A 1129 -34.28 19.65 40.96
C VAL A 1129 -34.22 20.08 39.50
N THR A 1130 -34.48 19.15 38.59
CA THR A 1130 -34.66 19.39 37.16
C THR A 1130 -35.97 18.77 36.71
N ASP A 1131 -36.65 19.42 35.76
CA ASP A 1131 -37.91 18.91 35.22
C ASP A 1131 -37.74 17.47 34.69
N PRO A 1132 -38.70 16.55 34.98
CA PRO A 1132 -38.67 15.19 34.49
C PRO A 1132 -38.66 15.19 32.96
N ARG A 1133 -37.62 14.60 32.36
CA ARG A 1133 -37.49 14.58 30.90
C ARG A 1133 -37.93 13.22 30.33
N PRO A 1134 -38.88 13.18 29.38
CA PRO A 1134 -39.30 11.94 28.77
C PRO A 1134 -38.17 11.35 27.93
N LEU A 1135 -37.97 10.04 28.03
CA LEU A 1135 -37.01 9.30 27.20
C LEU A 1135 -37.45 9.19 25.75
N PHE A 1136 -38.75 9.35 25.48
CA PHE A 1136 -39.33 9.36 24.15
C PHE A 1136 -40.20 10.62 24.03
N ALA A 1137 -39.84 11.54 23.14
CA ALA A 1137 -40.71 12.67 22.86
C ALA A 1137 -41.88 12.21 21.96
N ASP A 1138 -43.07 12.76 22.19
CA ASP A 1138 -44.20 12.51 21.30
C ASP A 1138 -44.02 13.33 20.03
N ALA A 1139 -44.25 12.72 18.87
CA ALA A 1139 -44.45 13.44 17.63
C ALA A 1139 -45.78 14.21 17.71
N GLY A 1140 -45.73 15.42 18.28
CA GLY A 1140 -46.76 16.45 18.19
C GLY A 1140 -47.80 16.43 19.30
N SER A 1141 -47.51 17.10 20.42
CA SER A 1141 -48.33 18.18 21.01
C SER A 1141 -47.77 18.62 22.37
N GLU A 1142 -47.97 19.89 22.68
CA GLU A 1142 -47.52 20.64 23.86
C GLU A 1142 -47.58 19.88 25.19
N ILE A 1143 -46.51 20.01 25.97
CA ILE A 1143 -46.53 19.73 27.42
C ILE A 1143 -46.68 21.08 28.12
N GLU A 1144 -47.91 21.42 28.53
CA GLU A 1144 -48.09 22.36 29.63
C GLU A 1144 -47.72 21.68 30.95
N ALA A 1145 -46.90 22.37 31.73
CA ALA A 1145 -46.54 22.01 33.09
C ALA A 1145 -47.71 22.24 34.06
N THR A 1146 -47.85 21.33 35.03
CA THR A 1146 -48.43 21.63 36.36
C THR A 1146 -47.61 20.96 37.44
#